data_AF-A0A9P1M325-F1
#
_entry.id   AF-A0A9P1M325-F1
#
_cell.length_a   1.000
_cell.length_b   1.000
_cell.length_c   1.000
_cell.angle_alpha   90.00
_cell.angle_beta   90.00
_cell.angle_gamma   90.00
#
_symmetry.space_group_name_H-M   'P 1'
#
loop_
_entity.id
_entity.type
_entity.pdbx_description
1 polymer ?
#
loop_
_entity_poly.entity_id
_entity_poly.type
_entity_poly.pdbx_seq_one_letter_code
_entity_poly.pdbx_strand_id
1 'polypeptide(L)'
;MTAMDCTETFQSLCAKIGVVDPIIKALESRGFTTPAKFFWPLKEGSEETFGAILDEAQIDIKAAASMLQSAEAGCLRRLLHECRTICDGPPSVAAQAAPAVPAKVSSNLFGFDVGPRLTSDALQKLWSDFTKNYPAEVIVGDTRPCKALVQMVFAQKAANELRFIPWRQILSEAQADRAKQAGNKEKTFLDVLADAAGHVNALEQDPSPPSHCGVQRLLLLRSVAWAFVGWCHLGAGRRLVQAFMGLYAAPGLGSLGLRSPTLAEAEHEDGELRRQLNALLSDGFHFDSALHEVVVVRHSLQMWLQPKPKVVNAESVISAKGPKRTLPQPLVDAKSSVVDASNDSCELPALTPHEVVAPSPHAAPVSMAAPFPIAAWSALAACFDDKDALLPPLLERGVPTGVVSPIPFSGIWEPSEPAPNLGLDDLSIHLQPWRSGLDREDLTLELMLKDVAASHAYELIGGEAEARQRWGDLVAAGKLGIAQPPGKKPRLIGDGTISGANHHCVIEEKVRLPTFESVQRFMSLSGPDVQWGALSFDVRGAHKLVNVSPAEQGLSCFVVQGVPLSWEKVRMGGLQPWIGWSFHWGRGFAELPDNKRQTLLGLLTELTTPGRKVPRKTVERCIGMLVWFCGGAYWLAVENQVRIPLRVLEPGRVRSAADAFATGQRAGVGGWWAVSEDALQQSKVFWFSEMLDSTSLLSWLCAKETLQQDIASFEGVAQLCLLVGRTAGQVPPPGVTLRFHQLCDNMGTAASLRKKLSMQVPLSYVLQAVGFHCCRLGICLDPQHVAGVRNQWAHNLSRNCLEGFDPGRRVRLNVRELLEEPWCRFS
;
A
#
# COMPACT_ATOMS: atom_id res chain seq x y z
N MET A 1 -50.24 10.86 -14.18
CA MET A 1 -50.53 11.51 -12.90
C MET A 1 -49.51 11.05 -11.87
N THR A 2 -49.30 11.82 -10.80
CA THR A 2 -48.56 11.41 -9.61
C THR A 2 -49.26 10.23 -8.92
N ALA A 3 -48.51 9.25 -8.39
CA ALA A 3 -49.09 8.05 -7.80
C ALA A 3 -49.97 8.34 -6.56
N MET A 4 -49.69 9.44 -5.86
CA MET A 4 -50.46 9.93 -4.71
C MET A 4 -51.85 10.47 -5.06
N ASP A 5 -52.14 10.70 -6.35
CA ASP A 5 -53.40 11.27 -6.85
C ASP A 5 -54.19 10.29 -7.72
N CYS A 6 -53.80 9.02 -7.72
CA CYS A 6 -54.42 7.98 -8.54
C CYS A 6 -55.39 7.11 -7.73
N THR A 7 -56.66 7.06 -8.15
CA THR A 7 -57.72 6.26 -7.51
C THR A 7 -57.43 4.76 -7.60
N GLU A 8 -56.95 4.28 -8.76
CA GLU A 8 -56.58 2.88 -8.99
C GLU A 8 -55.46 2.42 -8.04
N THR A 9 -54.50 3.31 -7.76
CA THR A 9 -53.43 3.06 -6.78
C THR A 9 -54.00 2.93 -5.36
N PHE A 10 -55.00 3.73 -4.98
CA PHE A 10 -55.65 3.62 -3.67
C PHE A 10 -56.44 2.31 -3.54
N GLN A 11 -57.25 1.97 -4.54
CA GLN A 11 -58.03 0.72 -4.53
C GLN A 11 -57.13 -0.52 -4.54
N SER A 12 -56.00 -0.47 -5.26
CA SER A 12 -54.96 -1.53 -5.22
C SER A 12 -54.33 -1.67 -3.83
N LEU A 13 -54.07 -0.58 -3.11
CA LEU A 13 -53.56 -0.62 -1.73
C LEU A 13 -54.57 -1.21 -0.75
N CYS A 14 -55.85 -0.81 -0.84
CA CYS A 14 -56.92 -1.38 -0.02
C CYS A 14 -57.03 -2.90 -0.21
N ALA A 15 -57.00 -3.38 -1.46
CA ALA A 15 -57.01 -4.80 -1.78
C ALA A 15 -55.75 -5.54 -1.27
N LYS A 16 -54.55 -4.96 -1.46
CA LYS A 16 -53.26 -5.50 -0.97
C LYS A 16 -53.23 -5.65 0.57
N ILE A 17 -53.90 -4.75 1.28
CA ILE A 17 -53.92 -4.72 2.76
C ILE A 17 -55.02 -5.59 3.35
N GLY A 18 -56.05 -5.95 2.56
CA GLY A 18 -57.22 -6.70 3.04
C GLY A 18 -58.25 -5.83 3.74
N VAL A 19 -58.44 -4.59 3.27
CA VAL A 19 -59.52 -3.71 3.74
C VAL A 19 -60.85 -4.23 3.20
N VAL A 20 -61.82 -4.48 4.07
CA VAL A 20 -63.12 -5.06 3.67
C VAL A 20 -64.04 -4.04 2.97
N ASP A 21 -64.85 -4.51 2.01
CA ASP A 21 -65.71 -3.67 1.16
C ASP A 21 -66.59 -2.63 1.88
N PRO A 22 -67.17 -2.90 3.07
CA PRO A 22 -67.92 -1.89 3.82
C PRO A 22 -67.05 -0.67 4.21
N ILE A 23 -65.79 -0.90 4.59
CA ILE A 23 -64.83 0.17 4.91
C ILE A 23 -64.44 0.93 3.64
N ILE A 24 -64.22 0.23 2.51
CA ILE A 24 -63.90 0.88 1.23
C ILE A 24 -65.04 1.86 0.84
N LYS A 25 -66.30 1.45 1.00
CA LYS A 25 -67.46 2.32 0.74
C LYS A 25 -67.55 3.50 1.70
N ALA A 26 -67.22 3.32 2.98
CA ALA A 26 -67.15 4.40 3.98
C ALA A 26 -65.94 5.33 3.82
N LEU A 27 -64.91 4.91 3.08
CA LEU A 27 -63.81 5.78 2.63
C LEU A 27 -64.23 6.60 1.40
N GLU A 28 -64.88 5.95 0.43
CA GLU A 28 -65.37 6.60 -0.80
C GLU A 28 -66.49 7.62 -0.51
N SER A 29 -67.42 7.33 0.40
CA SER A 29 -68.48 8.27 0.83
C SER A 29 -67.92 9.57 1.43
N ARG A 30 -66.81 9.46 2.17
CA ARG A 30 -66.08 10.59 2.78
C ARG A 30 -65.07 11.26 1.84
N GLY A 31 -65.00 10.83 0.58
CA GLY A 31 -64.13 11.41 -0.43
C GLY A 31 -62.66 11.02 -0.34
N PHE A 32 -62.30 10.04 0.50
CA PHE A 32 -60.95 9.47 0.61
C PHE A 32 -60.66 8.53 -0.57
N THR A 33 -60.51 9.12 -1.76
CA THR A 33 -60.38 8.37 -3.03
C THR A 33 -58.96 8.28 -3.59
N THR A 34 -57.96 8.93 -2.97
CA THR A 34 -56.55 8.87 -3.40
C THR A 34 -55.60 8.83 -2.20
N PRO A 35 -54.36 8.31 -2.34
CA PRO A 35 -53.42 8.23 -1.21
C PRO A 35 -53.13 9.59 -0.55
N ALA A 36 -53.03 10.68 -1.32
CA ALA A 36 -52.83 12.03 -0.79
C ALA A 36 -54.04 12.52 0.02
N LYS A 37 -55.27 12.31 -0.50
CA LYS A 37 -56.51 12.70 0.21
C LYS A 37 -56.69 11.95 1.52
N PHE A 38 -56.24 10.70 1.60
CA PHE A 38 -56.31 9.92 2.84
C PHE A 38 -55.17 10.30 3.82
N PHE A 39 -53.95 10.48 3.32
CA PHE A 39 -52.79 10.74 4.19
C PHE A 39 -52.78 12.14 4.82
N TRP A 40 -52.91 13.20 4.02
CA TRP A 40 -52.66 14.56 4.53
C TRP A 40 -53.62 15.01 5.65
N PRO A 41 -54.93 14.75 5.60
CA PRO A 41 -55.85 15.11 6.69
C PRO A 41 -55.64 14.29 7.97
N LEU A 42 -55.09 13.07 7.85
CA LEU A 42 -54.95 12.12 8.95
C LEU A 42 -53.52 12.05 9.53
N LYS A 43 -52.63 12.95 9.09
CA LYS A 43 -51.19 12.93 9.41
C LYS A 43 -50.88 13.22 10.89
N GLU A 44 -51.69 14.04 11.55
CA GLU A 44 -51.46 14.52 12.93
C GLU A 44 -52.46 13.94 13.96
N GLY A 45 -53.51 13.25 13.49
CA GLY A 45 -54.47 12.53 14.31
C GLY A 45 -55.46 11.77 13.43
N SER A 46 -55.77 10.51 13.77
CA SER A 46 -56.54 9.63 12.87
C SER A 46 -57.49 8.65 13.55
N GLU A 47 -57.25 8.26 14.81
CA GLU A 47 -58.06 7.26 15.54
C GLU A 47 -59.56 7.64 15.62
N GLU A 48 -59.90 8.90 15.91
CA GLU A 48 -61.31 9.36 15.94
C GLU A 48 -62.00 9.22 14.58
N THR A 49 -61.29 9.52 13.49
CA THR A 49 -61.83 9.35 12.13
C THR A 49 -61.95 7.88 11.76
N PHE A 50 -61.02 7.02 12.20
CA PHE A 50 -61.12 5.57 12.00
C PHE A 50 -62.31 4.96 12.73
N GLY A 51 -62.55 5.33 13.99
CA GLY A 51 -63.76 4.92 14.73
C GLY A 51 -65.03 5.28 13.94
N ALA A 52 -65.16 6.55 13.54
CA ALA A 52 -66.31 7.00 12.77
C ALA A 52 -66.44 6.33 11.38
N ILE A 53 -65.35 5.87 10.75
CA ILE A 53 -65.39 5.10 9.49
C ILE A 53 -65.90 3.67 9.75
N LEU A 54 -65.45 3.03 10.84
CA LEU A 54 -65.87 1.68 11.23
C LEU A 54 -67.35 1.63 11.65
N ASP A 55 -67.82 2.66 12.36
CA ASP A 55 -69.25 2.84 12.69
C ASP A 55 -70.11 3.01 11.43
N GLU A 56 -69.67 3.82 10.45
CA GLU A 56 -70.37 3.98 9.16
C GLU A 56 -70.35 2.68 8.32
N ALA A 57 -69.27 1.91 8.41
CA ALA A 57 -69.15 0.57 7.81
C ALA A 57 -69.96 -0.52 8.55
N GLN A 58 -70.63 -0.18 9.66
CA GLN A 58 -71.43 -1.08 10.52
C GLN A 58 -70.64 -2.28 11.09
N ILE A 59 -69.35 -2.07 11.39
CA ILE A 59 -68.47 -3.10 11.97
C ILE A 59 -68.54 -3.03 13.50
N ASP A 60 -68.91 -4.14 14.16
CA ASP A 60 -69.07 -4.14 15.61
C ASP A 60 -67.73 -4.21 16.37
N ILE A 61 -67.19 -3.01 16.65
CA ILE A 61 -65.94 -2.82 17.40
C ILE A 61 -66.03 -3.42 18.83
N LYS A 62 -67.23 -3.68 19.37
CA LYS A 62 -67.44 -4.17 20.75
C LYS A 62 -66.95 -5.61 20.99
N ALA A 63 -66.60 -6.33 19.93
CA ALA A 63 -65.90 -7.62 20.03
C ALA A 63 -64.44 -7.46 20.50
N ALA A 64 -63.85 -6.25 20.40
CA ALA A 64 -62.49 -5.94 20.86
C ALA A 64 -62.50 -5.10 22.14
N ALA A 65 -61.54 -5.33 23.03
CA ALA A 65 -61.45 -4.60 24.31
C ALA A 65 -61.05 -3.11 24.15
N SER A 66 -60.57 -2.70 22.98
CA SER A 66 -60.36 -1.31 22.59
C SER A 66 -60.23 -1.17 21.07
N MET A 67 -60.55 0.00 20.50
CA MET A 67 -60.37 0.28 19.06
C MET A 67 -58.90 0.07 18.62
N LEU A 68 -57.93 0.39 19.48
CA LEU A 68 -56.50 0.15 19.25
C LEU A 68 -56.16 -1.33 19.00
N GLN A 69 -57.02 -2.27 19.41
CA GLN A 69 -56.86 -3.72 19.30
C GLN A 69 -57.78 -4.36 18.24
N SER A 70 -58.61 -3.59 17.53
CA SER A 70 -59.35 -4.08 16.34
C SER A 70 -58.39 -4.35 15.18
N ALA A 71 -58.63 -5.45 14.45
CA ALA A 71 -57.86 -5.79 13.26
C ALA A 71 -58.12 -4.81 12.12
N GLU A 72 -59.35 -4.33 12.01
CA GLU A 72 -59.87 -3.40 11.01
C GLU A 72 -59.27 -2.00 11.20
N ALA A 73 -59.21 -1.52 12.45
CA ALA A 73 -58.45 -0.33 12.83
C ALA A 73 -56.94 -0.52 12.60
N GLY A 74 -56.42 -1.75 12.75
CA GLY A 74 -55.07 -2.12 12.32
C GLY A 74 -54.84 -1.95 10.82
N CYS A 75 -55.76 -2.44 9.98
CA CYS A 75 -55.71 -2.28 8.53
C CYS A 75 -55.78 -0.81 8.08
N LEU A 76 -56.63 0.02 8.71
CA LEU A 76 -56.69 1.46 8.43
C LEU A 76 -55.38 2.19 8.79
N ARG A 77 -54.75 1.86 9.92
CA ARG A 77 -53.43 2.40 10.31
C ARG A 77 -52.31 1.93 9.37
N ARG A 78 -52.38 0.69 8.89
CA ARG A 78 -51.45 0.17 7.86
C ARG A 78 -51.64 0.86 6.51
N LEU A 79 -52.88 1.12 6.09
CA LEU A 79 -53.20 1.89 4.89
C LEU A 79 -52.64 3.31 5.00
N LEU A 80 -52.80 3.96 6.16
CA LEU A 80 -52.24 5.30 6.39
C LEU A 80 -50.70 5.32 6.29
N HIS A 81 -50.03 4.27 6.77
CA HIS A 81 -48.58 4.11 6.64
C HIS A 81 -48.11 3.89 5.19
N GLU A 82 -48.83 3.08 4.40
CA GLU A 82 -48.49 2.86 2.98
C GLU A 82 -48.87 4.07 2.10
N CYS A 83 -49.90 4.85 2.46
CA CYS A 83 -50.14 6.16 1.84
C CYS A 83 -49.06 7.18 2.23
N ARG A 84 -48.54 7.12 3.46
CA ARG A 84 -47.42 7.96 3.90
C ARG A 84 -46.15 7.73 3.09
N THR A 85 -45.74 6.49 2.83
CA THR A 85 -44.52 6.21 2.05
C THR A 85 -44.63 6.71 0.61
N ILE A 86 -45.84 6.77 0.05
CA ILE A 86 -46.14 7.34 -1.27
C ILE A 86 -46.12 8.88 -1.27
N CYS A 87 -46.43 9.54 -0.14
CA CYS A 87 -46.57 11.00 -0.05
C CYS A 87 -45.37 11.74 0.57
N ASP A 88 -44.66 11.13 1.54
CA ASP A 88 -43.43 11.66 2.14
C ASP A 88 -42.17 11.28 1.31
N GLY A 89 -42.31 10.47 0.26
CA GLY A 89 -41.20 10.08 -0.63
C GLY A 89 -40.67 11.26 -1.46
N PRO A 90 -39.38 11.25 -1.86
CA PRO A 90 -38.82 12.28 -2.73
C PRO A 90 -39.61 12.32 -4.06
N PRO A 91 -39.79 13.50 -4.69
CA PRO A 91 -40.65 13.66 -5.84
C PRO A 91 -40.23 12.68 -6.94
N SER A 92 -41.14 11.77 -7.27
CA SER A 92 -40.87 10.67 -8.18
C SER A 92 -40.40 11.22 -9.52
N VAL A 93 -39.12 10.99 -9.85
CA VAL A 93 -38.67 10.96 -11.23
C VAL A 93 -39.65 10.05 -11.94
N ALA A 94 -40.41 10.61 -12.90
CA ALA A 94 -41.58 9.95 -13.48
C ALA A 94 -41.23 8.50 -13.83
N ALA A 95 -42.10 7.57 -13.43
CA ALA A 95 -41.84 6.14 -13.52
C ALA A 95 -41.33 5.77 -14.91
N GLN A 96 -40.01 5.59 -15.02
CA GLN A 96 -39.41 4.88 -16.12
C GLN A 96 -39.91 3.45 -15.95
N ALA A 97 -40.98 3.13 -16.67
CA ALA A 97 -41.44 1.76 -16.85
C ALA A 97 -40.20 0.92 -17.13
N ALA A 98 -39.95 -0.09 -16.30
CA ALA A 98 -38.70 -0.85 -16.29
C ALA A 98 -38.33 -1.19 -17.75
N PRO A 99 -37.20 -0.66 -18.26
CA PRO A 99 -37.04 -0.21 -19.64
C PRO A 99 -37.52 -1.29 -20.60
N ALA A 100 -38.70 -1.05 -21.18
CA ALA A 100 -39.68 -2.07 -21.59
C ALA A 100 -38.99 -3.33 -22.11
N VAL A 101 -38.93 -4.36 -21.23
CA VAL A 101 -37.95 -5.47 -21.27
C VAL A 101 -37.61 -5.81 -22.72
N PRO A 102 -36.41 -5.46 -23.23
CA PRO A 102 -36.16 -5.37 -24.67
C PRO A 102 -36.47 -6.72 -25.31
N ALA A 103 -37.58 -6.76 -26.04
CA ALA A 103 -38.50 -7.89 -26.09
C ALA A 103 -37.80 -9.21 -26.40
N LYS A 104 -37.46 -9.95 -25.32
CA LYS A 104 -36.45 -11.04 -25.28
C LYS A 104 -35.62 -11.12 -26.56
N VAL A 105 -34.65 -10.21 -26.72
CA VAL A 105 -33.72 -10.24 -27.86
C VAL A 105 -32.68 -11.36 -27.64
N SER A 106 -33.17 -12.60 -27.56
CA SER A 106 -32.40 -13.81 -27.78
C SER A 106 -31.96 -13.79 -29.24
N SER A 107 -30.74 -13.32 -29.48
CA SER A 107 -30.18 -13.24 -30.83
C SER A 107 -29.76 -14.65 -31.26
N ASN A 108 -30.75 -15.47 -31.62
CA ASN A 108 -30.64 -16.90 -31.91
C ASN A 108 -29.71 -17.18 -33.08
N LEU A 109 -28.41 -17.26 -32.80
CA LEU A 109 -27.39 -17.66 -33.75
C LEU A 109 -27.40 -19.20 -33.81
N PHE A 110 -27.95 -19.76 -34.89
CA PHE A 110 -28.13 -21.21 -35.09
C PHE A 110 -28.95 -21.93 -33.99
N GLY A 111 -29.88 -21.21 -33.35
CA GLY A 111 -30.82 -21.78 -32.36
C GLY A 111 -30.30 -21.85 -30.92
N PHE A 112 -29.11 -21.32 -30.63
CA PHE A 112 -28.63 -21.16 -29.25
C PHE A 112 -29.11 -19.83 -28.66
N ASP A 113 -29.54 -19.84 -27.39
CA ASP A 113 -29.99 -18.63 -26.68
C ASP A 113 -28.78 -17.78 -26.25
N VAL A 114 -28.54 -16.72 -27.02
CA VAL A 114 -27.41 -15.80 -26.81
C VAL A 114 -27.74 -14.78 -25.72
N GLY A 115 -26.97 -14.83 -24.64
CA GLY A 115 -27.12 -13.92 -23.49
C GLY A 115 -26.90 -12.43 -23.82
N PRO A 116 -27.38 -11.52 -22.96
CA PRO A 116 -27.45 -10.09 -23.26
C PRO A 116 -26.08 -9.44 -23.44
N ARG A 117 -25.80 -9.02 -24.68
CA ARG A 117 -24.52 -8.44 -25.12
C ARG A 117 -24.44 -6.95 -24.80
N LEU A 118 -23.34 -6.52 -24.20
CA LEU A 118 -23.08 -5.13 -23.83
C LEU A 118 -22.60 -4.33 -25.06
N THR A 119 -23.42 -3.38 -25.52
CA THR A 119 -23.07 -2.48 -26.63
C THR A 119 -22.00 -1.45 -26.22
N SER A 120 -21.35 -0.83 -27.21
CA SER A 120 -20.33 0.20 -26.96
C SER A 120 -20.89 1.39 -26.20
N ASP A 121 -22.12 1.81 -26.53
CA ASP A 121 -22.76 2.99 -25.96
C ASP A 121 -23.26 2.72 -24.54
N ALA A 122 -23.74 1.50 -24.28
CA ALA A 122 -24.06 1.04 -22.92
C ALA A 122 -22.80 0.98 -22.04
N LEU A 123 -21.67 0.50 -22.58
CA LEU A 123 -20.38 0.52 -21.88
C LEU A 123 -19.93 1.96 -21.57
N GLN A 124 -20.04 2.89 -22.52
CA GLN A 124 -19.72 4.31 -22.28
C GLN A 124 -20.63 4.94 -21.22
N LYS A 125 -21.93 4.63 -21.24
CA LYS A 125 -22.86 5.11 -20.22
C LYS A 125 -22.48 4.61 -18.83
N LEU A 126 -22.15 3.32 -18.68
CA LEU A 126 -21.67 2.76 -17.41
C LEU A 126 -20.37 3.44 -16.92
N TRP A 127 -19.44 3.81 -17.82
CA TRP A 127 -18.26 4.61 -17.46
C TRP A 127 -18.62 6.02 -16.95
N SER A 128 -19.60 6.68 -17.58
CA SER A 128 -20.10 7.98 -17.10
C SER A 128 -20.74 7.87 -15.71
N ASP A 129 -21.68 6.93 -15.55
CA ASP A 129 -22.41 6.72 -14.29
C ASP A 129 -21.48 6.27 -13.15
N PHE A 130 -20.49 5.40 -13.43
CA PHE A 130 -19.48 5.01 -12.43
C PHE A 130 -18.58 6.19 -12.03
N THR A 131 -18.08 6.96 -13.00
CA THR A 131 -17.19 8.12 -12.72
C THR A 131 -17.92 9.20 -11.91
N LYS A 132 -19.20 9.41 -12.19
CA LYS A 132 -20.08 10.31 -11.42
C LYS A 132 -20.28 9.86 -9.98
N ASN A 133 -20.46 8.56 -9.75
CA ASN A 133 -20.73 8.00 -8.42
C ASN A 133 -19.45 7.78 -7.57
N TYR A 134 -18.30 7.54 -8.21
CA TYR A 134 -17.03 7.26 -7.54
C TYR A 134 -15.86 8.12 -8.08
N PRO A 135 -15.96 9.47 -8.05
CA PRO A 135 -14.96 10.37 -8.67
C PRO A 135 -13.56 10.34 -8.03
N ALA A 136 -13.41 9.67 -6.88
CA ALA A 136 -12.12 9.46 -6.21
C ALA A 136 -11.40 8.15 -6.61
N GLU A 137 -12.03 7.31 -7.44
CA GLU A 137 -11.51 5.99 -7.80
C GLU A 137 -10.64 6.04 -9.07
N VAL A 138 -9.33 5.84 -8.92
CA VAL A 138 -8.38 5.90 -10.05
C VAL A 138 -8.34 4.56 -10.78
N ILE A 139 -9.14 4.44 -11.84
CA ILE A 139 -9.23 3.24 -12.67
C ILE A 139 -8.39 3.42 -13.96
N VAL A 140 -7.19 2.82 -13.96
CA VAL A 140 -6.23 2.86 -15.07
C VAL A 140 -5.52 1.51 -15.20
N GLY A 141 -5.49 0.94 -16.42
CA GLY A 141 -4.65 -0.21 -16.78
C GLY A 141 -4.86 -1.45 -15.89
N ASP A 142 -3.94 -1.68 -14.96
CA ASP A 142 -3.96 -2.79 -13.99
C ASP A 142 -5.16 -2.76 -13.02
N THR A 143 -5.83 -1.61 -12.83
CA THR A 143 -7.04 -1.47 -11.98
C THR A 143 -8.34 -1.45 -12.77
N ARG A 144 -8.28 -1.43 -14.11
CA ARG A 144 -9.45 -1.38 -14.99
C ARG A 144 -9.89 -2.80 -15.35
N PRO A 145 -11.13 -3.25 -15.05
CA PRO A 145 -11.58 -4.59 -15.42
C PRO A 145 -11.67 -4.72 -16.96
N CYS A 146 -11.24 -5.85 -17.50
CA CYS A 146 -11.27 -6.06 -18.95
C CYS A 146 -12.72 -6.21 -19.47
N LYS A 147 -12.94 -5.97 -20.77
CA LYS A 147 -14.28 -6.05 -21.39
C LYS A 147 -14.93 -7.44 -21.22
N ALA A 148 -14.15 -8.52 -21.20
CA ALA A 148 -14.65 -9.88 -20.98
C ALA A 148 -15.26 -10.04 -19.58
N LEU A 149 -14.51 -9.68 -18.54
CA LEU A 149 -14.96 -9.72 -17.14
C LEU A 149 -16.23 -8.85 -16.92
N VAL A 150 -16.27 -7.67 -17.53
CA VAL A 150 -17.46 -6.79 -17.49
C VAL A 150 -18.66 -7.43 -18.18
N GLN A 151 -18.48 -8.08 -19.34
CA GLN A 151 -19.56 -8.78 -20.06
C GLN A 151 -20.08 -9.99 -19.27
N MET A 152 -19.22 -10.74 -18.59
CA MET A 152 -19.61 -11.86 -17.72
C MET A 152 -20.45 -11.37 -16.54
N VAL A 153 -19.99 -10.32 -15.85
CA VAL A 153 -20.73 -9.70 -14.72
C VAL A 153 -22.06 -9.08 -15.19
N PHE A 154 -22.10 -8.48 -16.38
CA PHE A 154 -23.33 -7.94 -16.96
C PHE A 154 -24.37 -9.03 -17.26
N ALA A 155 -23.95 -10.15 -17.84
CA ALA A 155 -24.83 -11.30 -18.07
C ALA A 155 -25.35 -11.90 -16.76
N GLN A 156 -24.48 -12.06 -15.74
CA GLN A 156 -24.87 -12.53 -14.41
C GLN A 156 -25.90 -11.60 -13.74
N LYS A 157 -25.69 -10.27 -13.76
CA LYS A 157 -26.68 -9.31 -13.23
C LYS A 157 -28.01 -9.39 -14.01
N ALA A 158 -27.97 -9.54 -15.33
CA ALA A 158 -29.19 -9.61 -16.14
C ALA A 158 -30.00 -10.90 -15.90
N ALA A 159 -29.35 -12.00 -15.52
CA ALA A 159 -29.99 -13.23 -15.05
C ALA A 159 -30.37 -13.20 -13.55
N ASN A 160 -29.88 -12.20 -12.80
CA ASN A 160 -29.84 -12.17 -11.33
C ASN A 160 -29.19 -13.43 -10.70
N GLU A 161 -28.20 -14.01 -11.39
CA GLU A 161 -27.56 -15.28 -11.00
C GLU A 161 -26.04 -15.11 -10.86
N LEU A 162 -25.53 -15.25 -9.64
CA LEU A 162 -24.12 -15.05 -9.30
C LEU A 162 -23.34 -16.37 -9.39
N ARG A 163 -22.85 -16.68 -10.59
CA ARG A 163 -21.96 -17.83 -10.83
C ARG A 163 -20.52 -17.52 -10.42
N PHE A 164 -19.79 -18.54 -9.96
CA PHE A 164 -18.34 -18.42 -9.74
C PHE A 164 -17.61 -18.10 -11.05
N ILE A 165 -16.57 -17.27 -10.95
CA ILE A 165 -15.67 -16.93 -12.06
C ILE A 165 -14.26 -17.35 -11.60
N PRO A 166 -13.59 -18.30 -12.29
CA PRO A 166 -12.24 -18.72 -11.97
C PRO A 166 -11.25 -17.56 -11.93
N TRP A 167 -10.29 -17.60 -11.01
CA TRP A 167 -9.34 -16.51 -10.79
C TRP A 167 -8.49 -16.23 -12.04
N ARG A 168 -8.20 -17.27 -12.83
CA ARG A 168 -7.55 -17.22 -14.17
C ARG A 168 -8.23 -16.28 -15.18
N GLN A 169 -9.53 -16.00 -15.00
CA GLN A 169 -10.35 -15.22 -15.93
C GLN A 169 -10.64 -13.79 -15.42
N ILE A 170 -10.22 -13.45 -14.19
CA ILE A 170 -10.43 -12.13 -13.57
C ILE A 170 -9.26 -11.20 -13.94
N LEU A 171 -9.21 -10.80 -15.22
CA LEU A 171 -8.11 -9.99 -15.77
C LEU A 171 -8.43 -8.50 -15.86
N SER A 172 -7.40 -7.67 -15.65
CA SER A 172 -7.44 -6.24 -15.96
C SER A 172 -7.30 -5.98 -17.46
N GLU A 173 -7.61 -4.76 -17.90
CA GLU A 173 -7.42 -4.29 -19.27
C GLU A 173 -5.95 -4.44 -19.69
N ALA A 174 -5.01 -4.01 -18.84
CA ALA A 174 -3.58 -4.12 -19.11
C ALA A 174 -3.06 -5.56 -19.10
N GLN A 175 -3.66 -6.48 -18.35
CA GLN A 175 -3.35 -7.92 -18.42
C GLN A 175 -3.92 -8.54 -19.70
N ALA A 176 -5.19 -8.26 -20.02
CA ALA A 176 -5.84 -8.77 -21.22
C ALA A 176 -5.13 -8.29 -22.50
N ASP A 177 -4.63 -7.05 -22.53
CA ASP A 177 -3.87 -6.55 -23.68
C ASP A 177 -2.47 -7.16 -23.80
N ARG A 178 -1.78 -7.45 -22.68
CA ARG A 178 -0.54 -8.27 -22.70
C ARG A 178 -0.81 -9.69 -23.18
N ALA A 179 -1.91 -10.31 -22.75
CA ALA A 179 -2.32 -11.64 -23.18
C ALA A 179 -2.64 -11.70 -24.69
N LYS A 180 -3.30 -10.67 -25.25
CA LYS A 180 -3.48 -10.52 -26.72
C LYS A 180 -2.16 -10.37 -27.47
N GLN A 181 -1.19 -9.65 -26.90
CA GLN A 181 0.13 -9.44 -27.51
C GLN A 181 1.01 -10.70 -27.49
N ALA A 182 0.82 -11.59 -26.51
CA ALA A 182 1.50 -12.89 -26.44
C ALA A 182 0.80 -14.00 -27.25
N GLY A 183 -0.53 -13.97 -27.31
CA GLY A 183 -1.36 -15.04 -27.88
C GLY A 183 -1.55 -14.95 -29.40
N ASN A 184 -0.50 -15.20 -30.19
CA ASN A 184 -0.59 -15.22 -31.66
C ASN A 184 -1.19 -16.56 -32.20
N LYS A 185 -2.38 -16.92 -31.72
CA LYS A 185 -3.18 -18.04 -32.25
C LYS A 185 -4.18 -17.53 -33.28
N GLU A 186 -4.30 -18.23 -34.41
CA GLU A 186 -5.42 -18.01 -35.33
C GLU A 186 -6.74 -18.33 -34.61
N LYS A 187 -7.75 -17.46 -34.77
CA LYS A 187 -9.09 -17.71 -34.23
C LYS A 187 -9.77 -18.78 -35.08
N THR A 188 -10.11 -19.91 -34.46
CA THR A 188 -10.95 -20.93 -35.10
C THR A 188 -12.32 -20.34 -35.42
N PHE A 189 -13.02 -20.90 -36.42
CA PHE A 189 -14.38 -20.44 -36.78
C PHE A 189 -15.36 -20.47 -35.59
N LEU A 190 -15.17 -21.41 -34.66
CA LEU A 190 -15.89 -21.49 -33.39
C LEU A 190 -15.61 -20.31 -32.44
N ASP A 191 -14.38 -19.78 -32.38
CA ASP A 191 -14.06 -18.58 -31.58
C ASP A 191 -14.71 -17.33 -32.16
N VAL A 192 -14.76 -17.22 -33.49
CA VAL A 192 -15.43 -16.12 -34.19
C VAL A 192 -16.94 -16.18 -33.97
N LEU A 193 -17.53 -17.38 -33.98
CA LEU A 193 -18.94 -17.60 -33.61
C LEU A 193 -19.19 -17.29 -32.13
N ALA A 194 -18.30 -17.65 -31.21
CA ALA A 194 -18.42 -17.36 -29.78
C ALA A 194 -18.37 -15.85 -29.50
N ASP A 195 -17.39 -15.13 -30.08
CA ASP A 195 -17.30 -13.65 -30.01
C ASP A 195 -18.56 -12.97 -30.59
N ALA A 196 -19.11 -13.50 -31.68
CA ALA A 196 -20.35 -13.01 -32.28
C ALA A 196 -21.57 -13.27 -31.37
N ALA A 197 -21.65 -14.47 -30.80
CA ALA A 197 -22.66 -14.94 -29.85
C ALA A 197 -22.47 -14.42 -28.41
N GLY A 198 -21.64 -13.39 -28.18
CA GLY A 198 -21.45 -12.77 -26.86
C GLY A 198 -20.68 -13.62 -25.84
N HIS A 199 -20.43 -14.89 -26.14
CA HIS A 199 -19.55 -15.79 -25.40
C HIS A 199 -18.09 -15.40 -25.66
N VAL A 200 -17.64 -14.32 -25.02
CA VAL A 200 -16.23 -13.93 -25.05
C VAL A 200 -15.42 -15.04 -24.39
N ASN A 201 -14.70 -15.83 -25.18
CA ASN A 201 -13.72 -16.80 -24.67
C ASN A 201 -12.71 -16.02 -23.80
N ALA A 202 -12.78 -16.24 -22.49
CA ALA A 202 -11.96 -15.51 -21.54
C ALA A 202 -10.48 -15.83 -21.82
N LEU A 203 -9.66 -14.78 -21.94
CA LEU A 203 -8.21 -14.95 -21.99
C LEU A 203 -7.79 -15.51 -20.64
N GLU A 204 -7.37 -16.77 -20.61
CA GLU A 204 -6.86 -17.40 -19.40
C GLU A 204 -5.39 -17.09 -19.24
N GLN A 205 -5.01 -16.61 -18.06
CA GLN A 205 -3.62 -16.41 -17.68
C GLN A 205 -3.39 -17.07 -16.32
N ASP A 206 -2.33 -17.88 -16.19
CA ASP A 206 -1.88 -18.33 -14.88
C ASP A 206 -1.57 -17.11 -13.99
N PRO A 207 -2.04 -17.10 -12.73
CA PRO A 207 -1.83 -15.97 -11.84
C PRO A 207 -0.33 -15.77 -11.59
N SER A 208 0.18 -14.63 -12.06
CA SER A 208 1.51 -14.09 -11.74
C SER A 208 1.78 -14.19 -10.23
N PRO A 209 3.00 -14.55 -9.78
CA PRO A 209 3.24 -15.39 -8.60
C PRO A 209 2.53 -14.99 -7.29
N PRO A 210 2.22 -15.98 -6.42
CA PRO A 210 1.05 -16.02 -5.53
C PRO A 210 1.10 -15.14 -4.27
N SER A 211 1.69 -13.95 -4.38
CA SER A 211 1.69 -12.93 -3.33
C SER A 211 0.26 -12.59 -2.86
N HIS A 212 0.11 -12.34 -1.56
CA HIS A 212 -1.17 -11.90 -0.97
C HIS A 212 -1.70 -10.61 -1.65
N CYS A 213 -0.79 -9.74 -2.11
CA CYS A 213 -1.12 -8.53 -2.86
C CYS A 213 -1.73 -8.82 -4.26
N GLY A 214 -1.33 -9.92 -4.91
CA GLY A 214 -1.92 -10.38 -6.16
C GLY A 214 -3.37 -10.83 -5.97
N VAL A 215 -3.63 -11.68 -4.97
CA VAL A 215 -4.98 -12.10 -4.58
C VAL A 215 -5.85 -10.88 -4.23
N GLN A 216 -5.35 -9.98 -3.37
CA GLN A 216 -6.07 -8.75 -3.02
C GLN A 216 -6.44 -7.90 -4.25
N ARG A 217 -5.52 -7.73 -5.21
CA ARG A 217 -5.76 -6.98 -6.45
C ARG A 217 -6.86 -7.63 -7.29
N LEU A 218 -6.83 -8.96 -7.44
CA LEU A 218 -7.83 -9.75 -8.18
C LEU A 218 -9.23 -9.63 -7.54
N LEU A 219 -9.32 -9.81 -6.22
CA LEU A 219 -10.58 -9.69 -5.49
C LEU A 219 -11.15 -8.25 -5.56
N LEU A 220 -10.29 -7.23 -5.50
CA LEU A 220 -10.68 -5.82 -5.71
C LEU A 220 -11.15 -5.56 -7.14
N LEU A 221 -10.47 -6.09 -8.16
CA LEU A 221 -10.82 -5.89 -9.56
C LEU A 221 -12.22 -6.42 -9.91
N ARG A 222 -12.58 -7.60 -9.37
CA ARG A 222 -13.94 -8.14 -9.47
C ARG A 222 -14.96 -7.28 -8.70
N SER A 223 -14.59 -6.74 -7.54
CA SER A 223 -15.44 -5.82 -6.78
C SER A 223 -15.69 -4.49 -7.53
N VAL A 224 -14.69 -3.99 -8.25
CA VAL A 224 -14.83 -2.88 -9.19
C VAL A 224 -15.75 -3.25 -10.35
N ALA A 225 -15.63 -4.45 -10.94
CA ALA A 225 -16.52 -4.91 -12.00
C ALA A 225 -18.00 -4.99 -11.57
N TRP A 226 -18.28 -5.49 -10.36
CA TRP A 226 -19.64 -5.51 -9.78
C TRP A 226 -20.21 -4.09 -9.59
N ALA A 227 -19.41 -3.16 -9.07
CA ALA A 227 -19.82 -1.77 -8.89
C ALA A 227 -19.93 -1.00 -10.22
N PHE A 228 -19.11 -1.35 -11.22
CA PHE A 228 -19.12 -0.80 -12.58
C PHE A 228 -20.41 -1.14 -13.34
N VAL A 229 -20.87 -2.38 -13.21
CA VAL A 229 -22.17 -2.84 -13.73
C VAL A 229 -23.35 -2.39 -12.83
N GLY A 230 -23.06 -1.69 -11.72
CA GLY A 230 -24.04 -1.19 -10.77
C GLY A 230 -24.84 -2.29 -10.09
N TRP A 231 -24.21 -3.42 -9.74
CA TRP A 231 -24.85 -4.53 -9.04
C TRP A 231 -24.78 -4.38 -7.51
N CYS A 232 -23.68 -3.82 -6.99
CA CYS A 232 -23.53 -3.42 -5.59
C CYS A 232 -22.82 -2.07 -5.46
N HIS A 233 -22.86 -1.47 -4.27
CA HIS A 233 -22.03 -0.32 -3.94
C HIS A 233 -20.55 -0.73 -3.81
N LEU A 234 -19.61 0.07 -4.34
CA LEU A 234 -18.17 -0.25 -4.31
C LEU A 234 -17.65 -0.47 -2.88
N GLY A 235 -18.21 0.25 -1.90
CA GLY A 235 -17.89 0.08 -0.48
C GLY A 235 -18.30 -1.28 0.09
N ALA A 236 -19.37 -1.93 -0.42
CA ALA A 236 -19.77 -3.26 0.04
C ALA A 236 -18.81 -4.34 -0.48
N GLY A 237 -18.48 -4.30 -1.78
CA GLY A 237 -17.46 -5.16 -2.36
C GLY A 237 -16.09 -5.01 -1.67
N ARG A 238 -15.66 -3.76 -1.40
CA ARG A 238 -14.41 -3.50 -0.65
C ARG A 238 -14.41 -4.09 0.77
N ARG A 239 -15.53 -4.03 1.50
CA ARG A 239 -15.66 -4.67 2.83
C ARG A 239 -15.52 -6.19 2.75
N LEU A 240 -16.11 -6.83 1.73
CA LEU A 240 -15.94 -8.27 1.49
C LEU A 240 -14.46 -8.61 1.29
N VAL A 241 -13.75 -7.88 0.43
CA VAL A 241 -12.32 -8.14 0.16
C VAL A 241 -11.46 -7.88 1.40
N GLN A 242 -11.74 -6.84 2.17
CA GLN A 242 -11.01 -6.56 3.41
C GLN A 242 -11.20 -7.67 4.44
N ALA A 243 -12.42 -8.20 4.62
CA ALA A 243 -12.68 -9.30 5.54
C ALA A 243 -12.04 -10.61 5.07
N PHE A 244 -12.12 -10.92 3.77
CA PHE A 244 -11.46 -12.09 3.17
C PHE A 244 -9.93 -12.03 3.35
N MET A 245 -9.30 -10.91 3.00
CA MET A 245 -7.85 -10.76 3.10
C MET A 245 -7.35 -10.71 4.55
N GLY A 246 -8.15 -10.20 5.49
CA GLY A 246 -7.82 -10.20 6.92
C GLY A 246 -7.69 -11.60 7.53
N LEU A 247 -8.39 -12.60 6.94
CA LEU A 247 -8.29 -14.01 7.34
C LEU A 247 -7.23 -14.75 6.53
N TYR A 248 -7.22 -14.58 5.21
CA TYR A 248 -6.25 -15.22 4.31
C TYR A 248 -4.79 -14.82 4.62
N ALA A 249 -4.53 -13.54 4.84
CA ALA A 249 -3.20 -12.99 5.10
C ALA A 249 -2.94 -12.69 6.59
N ALA A 250 -3.57 -13.44 7.51
CA ALA A 250 -3.46 -13.20 8.95
C ALA A 250 -2.00 -13.34 9.46
N PRO A 251 -1.44 -12.31 10.12
CA PRO A 251 -0.07 -12.36 10.66
C PRO A 251 0.01 -13.24 11.91
N GLY A 252 1.21 -13.75 12.21
CA GLY A 252 1.49 -14.46 13.47
C GLY A 252 1.08 -15.93 13.53
N LEU A 253 0.37 -16.47 12.53
CA LEU A 253 -0.02 -17.90 12.51
C LEU A 253 1.17 -18.87 12.68
N GLY A 254 2.36 -18.48 12.19
CA GLY A 254 3.56 -19.30 12.22
C GLY A 254 4.06 -19.65 13.63
N SER A 255 3.89 -18.78 14.63
CA SER A 255 4.27 -19.07 16.03
C SER A 255 3.24 -19.91 16.78
N LEU A 256 2.05 -20.13 16.19
CA LEU A 256 0.98 -20.98 16.70
C LEU A 256 0.97 -22.38 16.06
N GLY A 257 1.95 -22.71 15.20
CA GLY A 257 1.98 -23.95 14.43
C GLY A 257 0.98 -24.01 13.26
N LEU A 258 0.33 -22.88 12.94
CA LEU A 258 -0.72 -22.77 11.93
C LEU A 258 -0.17 -22.21 10.61
N ARG A 259 -0.92 -22.43 9.53
CA ARG A 259 -0.74 -21.82 8.21
C ARG A 259 -2.03 -21.14 7.74
N SER A 260 -1.89 -20.13 6.90
CA SER A 260 -2.99 -19.64 6.06
C SER A 260 -3.54 -20.75 5.14
N PRO A 261 -4.78 -20.60 4.62
CA PRO A 261 -5.23 -21.34 3.45
C PRO A 261 -4.25 -21.19 2.27
N THR A 262 -4.10 -22.23 1.45
CA THR A 262 -3.35 -22.14 0.19
C THR A 262 -4.15 -21.38 -0.88
N LEU A 263 -3.51 -21.05 -2.01
CA LEU A 263 -4.19 -20.40 -3.13
C LEU A 263 -5.41 -21.19 -3.63
N ALA A 264 -5.28 -22.51 -3.76
CA ALA A 264 -6.36 -23.39 -4.23
C ALA A 264 -7.48 -23.57 -3.19
N GLU A 265 -7.14 -23.60 -1.90
CA GLU A 265 -8.14 -23.58 -0.82
C GLU A 265 -8.89 -22.23 -0.85
N ALA A 266 -8.19 -21.11 -0.95
CA ALA A 266 -8.81 -19.78 -0.99
C ALA A 266 -9.68 -19.57 -2.24
N GLU A 267 -9.29 -20.11 -3.41
CA GLU A 267 -10.15 -20.09 -4.62
C GLU A 267 -11.41 -20.97 -4.44
N HIS A 268 -11.30 -22.10 -3.72
CA HIS A 268 -12.46 -22.96 -3.39
C HIS A 268 -13.44 -22.27 -2.41
N GLU A 269 -12.95 -21.68 -1.33
CA GLU A 269 -13.78 -20.92 -0.38
C GLU A 269 -14.39 -19.66 -1.04
N ASP A 270 -13.67 -19.04 -1.98
CA ASP A 270 -14.19 -17.97 -2.84
C ASP A 270 -15.31 -18.48 -3.76
N GLY A 271 -15.29 -19.76 -4.15
CA GLY A 271 -16.40 -20.46 -4.81
C GLY A 271 -17.65 -20.63 -3.93
N GLU A 272 -17.49 -21.20 -2.74
CA GLU A 272 -18.60 -21.41 -1.78
C GLU A 272 -19.27 -20.08 -1.38
N LEU A 273 -18.47 -19.03 -1.18
CA LEU A 273 -18.95 -17.66 -0.99
C LEU A 273 -19.88 -17.17 -2.12
N ARG A 274 -19.66 -17.57 -3.40
CA ARG A 274 -20.60 -17.22 -4.50
C ARG A 274 -21.88 -18.03 -4.40
N ARG A 275 -21.78 -19.33 -4.10
CA ARG A 275 -22.96 -20.20 -3.93
C ARG A 275 -23.91 -19.66 -2.84
N GLN A 276 -23.34 -19.19 -1.74
CA GLN A 276 -24.07 -18.64 -0.59
C GLN A 276 -24.67 -17.26 -0.88
N LEU A 277 -23.94 -16.38 -1.57
CA LEU A 277 -24.49 -15.11 -2.06
C LEU A 277 -25.60 -15.34 -3.10
N ASN A 278 -25.47 -16.34 -3.98
CA ASN A 278 -26.50 -16.69 -4.96
C ASN A 278 -27.77 -17.28 -4.32
N ALA A 279 -27.63 -18.05 -3.24
CA ALA A 279 -28.78 -18.49 -2.45
C ALA A 279 -29.55 -17.28 -1.89
N LEU A 280 -28.87 -16.30 -1.28
CA LEU A 280 -29.50 -15.08 -0.78
C LEU A 280 -30.16 -14.24 -1.89
N LEU A 281 -29.55 -14.16 -3.08
CA LEU A 281 -30.18 -13.51 -4.25
C LEU A 281 -31.45 -14.26 -4.71
N SER A 282 -31.48 -15.59 -4.57
CA SER A 282 -32.64 -16.43 -4.87
C SER A 282 -33.75 -16.29 -3.81
N ASP A 283 -33.37 -16.10 -2.55
CA ASP A 283 -34.25 -15.74 -1.42
C ASP A 283 -34.79 -14.30 -1.50
N GLY A 284 -34.45 -13.55 -2.56
CA GLY A 284 -34.96 -12.20 -2.84
C GLY A 284 -34.17 -11.05 -2.20
N PHE A 285 -32.99 -11.31 -1.61
CA PHE A 285 -32.15 -10.24 -1.07
C PHE A 285 -31.55 -9.39 -2.20
N HIS A 286 -31.47 -8.07 -2.00
CA HIS A 286 -30.61 -7.22 -2.83
C HIS A 286 -29.12 -7.55 -2.59
N PHE A 287 -28.27 -7.40 -3.62
CA PHE A 287 -26.88 -7.86 -3.56
C PHE A 287 -26.04 -7.18 -2.47
N ASP A 288 -26.21 -5.88 -2.24
CA ASP A 288 -25.59 -5.17 -1.09
C ASP A 288 -26.03 -5.74 0.27
N SER A 289 -27.29 -6.15 0.40
CA SER A 289 -27.83 -6.78 1.61
C SER A 289 -27.27 -8.20 1.79
N ALA A 290 -27.17 -8.99 0.72
CA ALA A 290 -26.54 -10.31 0.75
C ALA A 290 -25.04 -10.23 1.11
N LEU A 291 -24.32 -9.23 0.60
CA LEU A 291 -22.93 -8.94 0.98
C LEU A 291 -22.82 -8.54 2.45
N HIS A 292 -23.76 -7.75 2.99
CA HIS A 292 -23.78 -7.39 4.41
C HIS A 292 -24.09 -8.60 5.31
N GLU A 293 -25.07 -9.42 4.92
CA GLU A 293 -25.48 -10.64 5.63
C GLU A 293 -24.31 -11.62 5.79
N VAL A 294 -23.58 -11.93 4.70
CA VAL A 294 -22.45 -12.89 4.77
C VAL A 294 -21.24 -12.34 5.53
N VAL A 295 -20.95 -11.04 5.41
CA VAL A 295 -19.72 -10.43 5.99
C VAL A 295 -19.90 -9.98 7.44
N VAL A 296 -21.08 -9.45 7.81
CA VAL A 296 -21.29 -8.72 9.08
C VAL A 296 -22.32 -9.39 9.98
N VAL A 297 -23.29 -10.15 9.44
CA VAL A 297 -24.26 -10.88 10.26
C VAL A 297 -23.75 -12.29 10.53
N ARG A 298 -23.65 -13.11 9.49
CA ARG A 298 -23.27 -14.54 9.58
C ARG A 298 -21.78 -14.78 9.84
N HIS A 299 -20.93 -13.80 9.53
CA HIS A 299 -19.47 -13.89 9.63
C HIS A 299 -18.86 -15.11 8.88
N SER A 300 -19.54 -15.66 7.88
CA SER A 300 -19.26 -17.00 7.33
C SER A 300 -17.83 -17.22 6.84
N LEU A 301 -17.16 -16.14 6.40
CA LEU A 301 -15.75 -16.16 6.01
C LEU A 301 -14.83 -16.75 7.11
N GLN A 302 -15.17 -16.57 8.40
CA GLN A 302 -14.40 -17.11 9.53
C GLN A 302 -14.50 -18.63 9.66
N MET A 303 -15.52 -19.26 9.07
CA MET A 303 -15.65 -20.72 9.02
C MET A 303 -14.92 -21.32 7.82
N TRP A 304 -14.88 -20.60 6.70
CA TRP A 304 -14.26 -21.04 5.45
C TRP A 304 -12.74 -20.82 5.45
N LEU A 305 -12.28 -19.62 5.80
CA LEU A 305 -10.85 -19.25 5.77
C LEU A 305 -10.13 -19.55 7.10
N GLN A 306 -10.45 -20.66 7.76
CA GLN A 306 -9.80 -21.03 9.02
C GLN A 306 -8.32 -21.36 8.83
N PRO A 307 -7.42 -20.88 9.72
CA PRO A 307 -6.03 -21.32 9.75
C PRO A 307 -5.93 -22.83 9.98
N LYS A 308 -5.14 -23.51 9.15
CA LYS A 308 -4.98 -24.97 9.20
C LYS A 308 -3.65 -25.33 9.89
N PRO A 309 -3.53 -26.49 10.56
CA PRO A 309 -2.26 -26.93 11.14
C PRO A 309 -1.20 -27.14 10.05
N LYS A 310 0.06 -26.82 10.36
CA LYS A 310 1.21 -27.21 9.53
C LYS A 310 1.44 -28.72 9.66
N VAL A 311 1.06 -29.48 8.64
CA VAL A 311 1.41 -30.90 8.54
C VAL A 311 2.91 -30.99 8.25
N VAL A 312 3.68 -31.48 9.24
CA VAL A 312 5.10 -31.81 9.06
C VAL A 312 5.16 -33.26 8.57
N ASN A 313 5.66 -33.49 7.37
CA ASN A 313 5.81 -34.86 6.84
C ASN A 313 6.82 -35.65 7.69
N ALA A 314 6.36 -36.73 8.30
CA ALA A 314 7.10 -37.53 9.28
C ALA A 314 8.39 -38.17 8.73
N GLU A 315 8.50 -38.34 7.42
CA GLU A 315 9.70 -38.86 6.74
C GLU A 315 10.96 -38.02 6.99
N SER A 316 10.78 -36.71 7.21
CA SER A 316 11.87 -35.78 7.57
C SER A 316 12.54 -36.07 8.93
N VAL A 317 11.90 -36.84 9.81
CA VAL A 317 12.33 -37.04 11.20
C VAL A 317 13.31 -38.22 11.35
N ILE A 318 13.40 -39.13 10.37
CA ILE A 318 14.11 -40.41 10.51
C ILE A 318 15.64 -40.28 10.33
N SER A 319 16.13 -39.28 9.60
CA SER A 319 17.56 -39.16 9.23
C SER A 319 18.45 -38.47 10.28
N ALA A 320 17.90 -38.02 11.42
CA ALA A 320 18.61 -37.20 12.40
C ALA A 320 19.03 -37.98 13.67
N LYS A 321 19.96 -38.94 13.56
CA LYS A 321 20.56 -39.62 14.73
C LYS A 321 21.59 -38.73 15.46
N GLY A 322 21.08 -37.76 16.23
CA GLY A 322 21.88 -37.05 17.23
C GLY A 322 22.34 -37.96 18.39
N PRO A 323 23.44 -37.62 19.10
CA PRO A 323 23.94 -38.42 20.22
C PRO A 323 22.99 -38.36 21.44
N LYS A 324 23.00 -39.42 22.25
CA LYS A 324 22.13 -39.54 23.43
C LYS A 324 22.50 -38.54 24.51
N ARG A 325 21.56 -37.66 24.89
CA ARG A 325 21.63 -36.84 26.10
C ARG A 325 21.49 -37.73 27.35
N THR A 326 22.46 -37.68 28.25
CA THR A 326 22.29 -38.12 29.64
C THR A 326 21.62 -37.02 30.47
N LEU A 327 20.88 -37.41 31.51
CA LEU A 327 20.22 -36.49 32.43
C LEU A 327 21.22 -35.98 33.50
N PRO A 328 21.11 -34.71 33.94
CA PRO A 328 21.96 -34.15 34.99
C PRO A 328 21.55 -34.66 36.38
N GLN A 329 22.53 -34.78 37.29
CA GLN A 329 22.31 -34.91 38.73
C GLN A 329 22.56 -33.56 39.45
N PRO A 330 22.06 -33.36 40.68
CA PRO A 330 22.12 -32.06 41.35
C PRO A 330 23.53 -31.71 41.87
N LEU A 331 23.87 -30.42 41.90
CA LEU A 331 25.01 -29.93 42.69
C LEU A 331 24.69 -29.97 44.19
N VAL A 332 25.70 -30.35 44.99
CA VAL A 332 25.69 -30.23 46.46
C VAL A 332 27.07 -29.75 46.92
N ASP A 333 27.08 -28.73 47.77
CA ASP A 333 28.11 -28.25 48.71
C ASP A 333 29.59 -28.11 48.28
N ALA A 334 29.92 -26.85 47.99
CA ALA A 334 30.92 -26.03 48.71
C ALA A 334 32.24 -26.63 49.23
N LYS A 335 33.35 -25.93 48.92
CA LYS A 335 34.38 -25.58 49.91
C LYS A 335 35.12 -24.29 49.55
N SER A 336 35.72 -23.63 50.54
CA SER A 336 36.18 -22.24 50.48
C SER A 336 37.62 -22.02 50.95
N SER A 337 38.28 -21.06 50.31
CA SER A 337 39.52 -20.36 50.71
C SER A 337 39.60 -19.11 49.81
N VAL A 338 39.45 -17.85 50.22
CA VAL A 338 39.91 -17.11 51.43
C VAL A 338 41.43 -16.90 51.43
N VAL A 339 41.87 -15.71 51.87
CA VAL A 339 43.23 -15.12 51.82
C VAL A 339 43.60 -14.56 50.42
N ASP A 340 43.80 -13.24 50.20
CA ASP A 340 43.45 -12.07 51.03
C ASP A 340 43.38 -10.76 50.19
N ALA A 341 43.34 -9.57 50.83
CA ALA A 341 43.18 -8.25 50.19
C ALA A 341 44.34 -7.25 50.42
N SER A 342 44.34 -6.14 49.66
CA SER A 342 44.80 -4.76 49.98
C SER A 342 45.66 -4.05 48.92
N ASN A 343 45.36 -2.74 48.72
CA ASN A 343 46.23 -1.60 48.38
C ASN A 343 47.14 -1.64 47.10
N ASP A 344 47.51 -0.53 46.45
CA ASP A 344 47.22 0.90 46.71
C ASP A 344 47.18 1.79 45.43
N SER A 345 46.97 3.09 45.65
CA SER A 345 46.84 4.23 44.72
C SER A 345 47.88 4.46 43.60
N CYS A 346 47.47 5.27 42.60
CA CYS A 346 48.29 6.08 41.66
C CYS A 346 49.08 5.31 40.57
N GLU A 347 49.49 5.89 39.43
CA GLU A 347 49.46 7.30 38.96
C GLU A 347 49.34 7.37 37.41
N LEU A 348 49.06 8.54 36.82
CA LEU A 348 49.07 8.78 35.36
C LEU A 348 50.19 9.74 34.94
N PRO A 349 51.17 9.31 34.11
CA PRO A 349 52.04 10.19 33.34
C PRO A 349 51.78 10.11 31.82
N ALA A 350 52.16 11.17 31.10
CA ALA A 350 51.91 11.33 29.66
C ALA A 350 52.86 10.51 28.75
N LEU A 351 52.43 10.25 27.52
CA LEU A 351 53.26 9.67 26.45
C LEU A 351 53.67 10.73 25.43
N THR A 352 54.97 10.81 25.15
CA THR A 352 55.58 11.52 24.01
C THR A 352 56.27 10.52 23.06
N PRO A 353 56.51 10.88 21.78
CA PRO A 353 56.56 9.88 20.70
C PRO A 353 57.94 9.25 20.43
N HIS A 354 57.88 8.16 19.64
CA HIS A 354 58.97 7.34 19.08
C HIS A 354 59.64 6.33 20.03
N GLU A 355 59.42 5.03 19.75
CA GLU A 355 60.43 4.26 19.04
C GLU A 355 59.78 3.13 18.20
N VAL A 356 60.52 2.56 17.24
CA VAL A 356 60.01 1.56 16.28
C VAL A 356 60.45 0.16 16.70
N VAL A 357 59.51 -0.63 17.23
CA VAL A 357 59.75 -2.05 17.57
C VAL A 357 59.32 -2.93 16.39
N ALA A 358 60.21 -3.84 15.97
CA ALA A 358 59.96 -4.78 14.88
C ALA A 358 58.94 -5.88 15.27
N PRO A 359 58.13 -6.39 14.33
CA PRO A 359 57.08 -7.36 14.63
C PRO A 359 57.63 -8.75 15.00
N SER A 360 56.99 -9.40 15.98
CA SER A 360 57.31 -10.75 16.47
C SER A 360 56.92 -11.84 15.47
N PRO A 361 57.68 -12.94 15.32
CA PRO A 361 57.52 -13.94 14.24
C PRO A 361 56.39 -14.97 14.48
N HIS A 362 55.20 -14.51 14.87
CA HIS A 362 53.99 -15.33 15.02
C HIS A 362 52.83 -14.86 14.12
N ALA A 363 53.15 -14.41 12.92
CA ALA A 363 52.20 -14.37 11.81
C ALA A 363 52.01 -15.79 11.25
N ALA A 364 50.79 -16.32 11.31
CA ALA A 364 50.43 -17.50 10.52
C ALA A 364 50.60 -17.18 9.02
N PRO A 365 51.06 -18.13 8.19
CA PRO A 365 51.33 -17.86 6.78
C PRO A 365 50.02 -17.53 6.04
N VAL A 366 49.85 -16.26 5.68
CA VAL A 366 48.75 -15.79 4.85
C VAL A 366 48.90 -16.43 3.46
N SER A 367 48.04 -17.40 3.15
CA SER A 367 48.02 -18.06 1.85
C SER A 367 47.84 -17.03 0.73
N MET A 368 48.77 -16.99 -0.23
CA MET A 368 48.79 -16.01 -1.33
C MET A 368 47.73 -16.28 -2.42
N ALA A 369 46.56 -16.78 -2.02
CA ALA A 369 45.45 -17.13 -2.89
C ALA A 369 44.09 -16.53 -2.44
N ALA A 370 43.99 -16.00 -1.21
CA ALA A 370 42.79 -15.32 -0.73
C ALA A 370 42.88 -13.81 -1.05
N PRO A 371 42.07 -13.27 -1.98
CA PRO A 371 42.38 -11.98 -2.57
C PRO A 371 41.64 -10.79 -1.92
N PHE A 372 40.65 -11.10 -1.07
CA PHE A 372 40.02 -10.23 -0.07
C PHE A 372 40.59 -10.58 1.33
N PRO A 373 40.75 -9.62 2.27
CA PRO A 373 41.24 -9.89 3.63
C PRO A 373 40.16 -10.53 4.52
N ILE A 374 39.75 -11.77 4.22
CA ILE A 374 38.63 -12.46 4.89
C ILE A 374 38.86 -12.56 6.40
N ALA A 375 40.09 -12.81 6.83
CA ALA A 375 40.46 -12.83 8.25
C ALA A 375 40.15 -11.50 8.99
N ALA A 376 40.26 -10.35 8.31
CA ALA A 376 39.94 -9.05 8.91
C ALA A 376 38.42 -8.84 9.02
N TRP A 377 37.62 -9.30 8.04
CA TRP A 377 36.16 -9.29 8.15
C TRP A 377 35.69 -10.26 9.23
N SER A 378 36.21 -11.49 9.26
CA SER A 378 35.91 -12.47 10.31
C SER A 378 36.23 -11.93 11.72
N ALA A 379 37.36 -11.27 11.90
CA ALA A 379 37.69 -10.60 13.17
C ALA A 379 36.72 -9.46 13.51
N LEU A 380 36.35 -8.60 12.55
CA LEU A 380 35.37 -7.54 12.77
C LEU A 380 33.99 -8.09 13.12
N ALA A 381 33.51 -9.10 12.40
CA ALA A 381 32.22 -9.76 12.65
C ALA A 381 32.17 -10.35 14.07
N ALA A 382 33.24 -11.04 14.50
CA ALA A 382 33.35 -11.56 15.86
C ALA A 382 33.44 -10.46 16.93
N CYS A 383 34.09 -9.32 16.66
CA CYS A 383 34.18 -8.19 17.58
C CYS A 383 32.86 -7.41 17.76
N PHE A 384 31.93 -7.50 16.81
CA PHE A 384 30.67 -6.74 16.81
C PHE A 384 29.40 -7.60 17.02
N ASP A 385 29.56 -8.90 17.29
CA ASP A 385 28.44 -9.88 17.38
C ASP A 385 27.55 -9.85 16.12
N ASP A 386 28.19 -9.88 14.95
CA ASP A 386 27.49 -9.83 13.67
C ASP A 386 26.66 -11.11 13.47
N LYS A 387 25.43 -10.92 12.98
CA LYS A 387 24.45 -12.00 12.82
C LYS A 387 24.81 -12.92 11.66
N ASP A 388 25.43 -12.38 10.61
CA ASP A 388 25.94 -13.18 9.49
C ASP A 388 27.38 -13.66 9.78
N ALA A 389 27.50 -14.53 10.77
CA ALA A 389 28.75 -15.21 11.09
C ALA A 389 29.16 -16.25 10.02
N LEU A 390 28.31 -16.52 9.02
CA LEU A 390 28.55 -17.50 7.97
C LEU A 390 29.20 -16.89 6.72
N LEU A 391 28.99 -15.61 6.43
CA LEU A 391 29.52 -14.95 5.25
C LEU A 391 31.06 -15.03 5.13
N PRO A 392 31.89 -14.78 6.16
CA PRO A 392 33.35 -14.90 6.02
C PRO A 392 33.84 -16.32 5.61
N PRO A 393 33.46 -17.43 6.29
CA PRO A 393 33.86 -18.77 5.85
C PRO A 393 33.16 -19.24 4.55
N LEU A 394 32.02 -18.64 4.16
CA LEU A 394 31.39 -18.89 2.86
C LEU A 394 32.23 -18.29 1.72
N LEU A 395 32.70 -17.05 1.88
CA LEU A 395 33.58 -16.38 0.91
C LEU A 395 34.93 -17.07 0.75
N GLU A 396 35.46 -17.69 1.81
CA GLU A 396 36.72 -18.44 1.77
C GLU A 396 36.61 -19.75 0.97
N ARG A 397 35.48 -20.45 1.09
CA ARG A 397 35.25 -21.78 0.46
C ARG A 397 34.68 -21.69 -0.95
N GLY A 398 34.04 -20.57 -1.27
CA GLY A 398 33.28 -20.37 -2.51
C GLY A 398 31.77 -20.45 -2.24
N VAL A 399 31.04 -19.47 -2.77
CA VAL A 399 29.59 -19.29 -2.57
C VAL A 399 28.85 -20.13 -3.61
N PRO A 400 27.82 -20.91 -3.24
CA PRO A 400 26.98 -21.61 -4.21
C PRO A 400 26.14 -20.63 -5.03
N THR A 401 25.74 -21.03 -6.23
CA THR A 401 25.01 -20.18 -7.18
C THR A 401 23.52 -20.03 -6.87
N GLY A 402 22.97 -20.86 -5.98
CA GLY A 402 21.52 -20.99 -5.78
C GLY A 402 20.82 -21.85 -6.82
N VAL A 403 21.55 -22.46 -7.78
CA VAL A 403 21.00 -23.34 -8.83
C VAL A 403 20.94 -24.80 -8.41
N VAL A 404 21.96 -25.29 -7.69
CA VAL A 404 22.06 -26.69 -7.24
C VAL A 404 22.05 -26.76 -5.72
N SER A 405 22.95 -26.01 -5.06
CA SER A 405 22.92 -25.80 -3.62
C SER A 405 22.26 -24.46 -3.29
N PRO A 406 21.35 -24.37 -2.30
CA PRO A 406 20.82 -23.10 -1.84
C PRO A 406 21.94 -22.26 -1.20
N ILE A 407 21.84 -20.94 -1.31
CA ILE A 407 22.73 -20.01 -0.61
C ILE A 407 22.36 -20.04 0.89
N PRO A 408 23.30 -20.33 1.82
CA PRO A 408 22.99 -20.36 3.24
C PRO A 408 22.43 -19.03 3.76
N PHE A 409 21.41 -19.12 4.62
CA PHE A 409 20.75 -17.97 5.23
C PHE A 409 21.74 -17.12 6.04
N SER A 410 21.78 -15.82 5.75
CA SER A 410 22.45 -14.81 6.59
C SER A 410 21.78 -14.66 7.96
N GLY A 411 20.47 -14.99 8.05
CA GLY A 411 19.66 -14.74 9.25
C GLY A 411 19.36 -13.26 9.50
N ILE A 412 19.80 -12.37 8.60
CA ILE A 412 19.53 -10.92 8.63
C ILE A 412 18.23 -10.61 7.86
N TRP A 413 17.92 -11.38 6.82
CA TRP A 413 16.80 -11.13 5.92
C TRP A 413 15.61 -12.06 6.16
N GLU A 414 14.43 -11.67 5.65
CA GLU A 414 13.24 -12.53 5.71
C GLU A 414 13.35 -13.65 4.67
N PRO A 415 12.99 -14.91 5.00
CA PRO A 415 12.95 -15.97 4.00
C PRO A 415 12.04 -15.66 2.80
N SER A 416 12.51 -16.03 1.62
CA SER A 416 11.72 -16.14 0.40
C SER A 416 10.63 -17.21 0.55
N GLU A 417 9.61 -17.15 -0.31
CA GLU A 417 8.77 -18.33 -0.51
C GLU A 417 9.59 -19.37 -1.30
N PRO A 418 9.49 -20.68 -0.97
CA PRO A 418 10.26 -21.71 -1.67
C PRO A 418 9.82 -21.75 -3.14
N ALA A 419 10.80 -21.64 -4.04
CA ALA A 419 10.55 -21.75 -5.47
C ALA A 419 10.07 -23.18 -5.83
N PRO A 420 9.23 -23.36 -6.85
CA PRO A 420 8.97 -24.68 -7.41
C PRO A 420 10.30 -25.25 -7.95
N ASN A 421 10.59 -26.52 -7.64
CA ASN A 421 11.82 -27.17 -8.06
C ASN A 421 11.78 -27.47 -9.57
N LEU A 422 12.25 -26.52 -10.38
CA LEU A 422 12.39 -26.64 -11.82
C LEU A 422 13.65 -27.45 -12.13
N GLY A 423 13.48 -28.67 -12.67
CA GLY A 423 14.58 -29.52 -13.12
C GLY A 423 15.51 -28.81 -14.10
N LEU A 424 16.78 -29.21 -14.13
CA LEU A 424 17.86 -28.52 -14.86
C LEU A 424 17.82 -28.72 -16.39
N ASP A 425 16.65 -29.03 -16.93
CA ASP A 425 16.46 -29.54 -18.30
C ASP A 425 16.65 -28.45 -19.40
N ASP A 426 16.65 -27.16 -19.00
CA ASP A 426 16.77 -25.99 -19.89
C ASP A 426 18.18 -25.34 -19.93
N LEU A 427 19.20 -25.95 -19.28
CA LEU A 427 20.57 -25.44 -19.32
C LEU A 427 21.18 -25.55 -20.73
N SER A 428 21.77 -24.45 -21.23
CA SER A 428 22.29 -24.39 -22.61
C SER A 428 23.65 -23.70 -22.76
N ILE A 429 24.41 -24.13 -23.77
CA ILE A 429 25.78 -23.71 -24.04
C ILE A 429 25.81 -22.87 -25.33
N HIS A 430 26.10 -21.58 -25.21
CA HIS A 430 26.16 -20.67 -26.36
C HIS A 430 27.61 -20.38 -26.77
N LEU A 431 28.03 -20.95 -27.90
CA LEU A 431 29.42 -20.91 -28.39
C LEU A 431 29.84 -19.59 -29.09
N GLN A 432 28.96 -18.60 -29.18
CA GLN A 432 29.24 -17.33 -29.90
C GLN A 432 28.75 -16.09 -29.13
N PRO A 433 29.56 -15.00 -29.09
CA PRO A 433 29.14 -13.70 -28.59
C PRO A 433 27.91 -13.11 -29.29
N TRP A 434 27.31 -12.10 -28.66
CA TRP A 434 26.38 -11.19 -29.30
C TRP A 434 27.08 -10.37 -30.41
N ARG A 435 26.30 -9.84 -31.36
CA ARG A 435 26.82 -9.01 -32.46
C ARG A 435 27.72 -7.87 -31.97
N SER A 436 27.36 -7.17 -30.89
CA SER A 436 28.20 -6.11 -30.31
C SER A 436 29.56 -6.55 -29.74
N GLY A 437 29.79 -7.86 -29.61
CA GLY A 437 31.11 -8.47 -29.38
C GLY A 437 31.78 -8.87 -30.70
N LEU A 438 31.06 -9.58 -31.59
CA LEU A 438 31.55 -10.01 -32.91
C LEU A 438 32.01 -8.83 -33.79
N ASP A 439 31.24 -7.75 -33.83
CA ASP A 439 31.53 -6.52 -34.58
C ASP A 439 32.84 -5.85 -34.12
N ARG A 440 33.40 -6.25 -32.96
CA ARG A 440 34.66 -5.77 -32.37
C ARG A 440 35.36 -6.89 -31.59
N GLU A 441 35.67 -7.99 -32.29
CA GLU A 441 36.25 -9.19 -31.68
C GLU A 441 37.57 -8.89 -30.95
N ASP A 442 38.48 -8.13 -31.57
CA ASP A 442 39.77 -7.72 -30.97
C ASP A 442 39.61 -7.06 -29.59
N LEU A 443 38.66 -6.12 -29.48
CA LEU A 443 38.37 -5.41 -28.24
C LEU A 443 37.68 -6.33 -27.22
N THR A 444 36.92 -7.31 -27.68
CA THR A 444 36.29 -8.32 -26.82
C THR A 444 37.32 -9.27 -26.24
N LEU A 445 38.31 -9.68 -27.03
CA LEU A 445 39.44 -10.50 -26.60
C LEU A 445 40.39 -9.69 -25.69
N GLU A 446 40.72 -8.45 -26.03
CA GLU A 446 41.53 -7.55 -25.19
C GLU A 446 40.85 -7.29 -23.82
N LEU A 447 39.53 -7.10 -23.82
CA LEU A 447 38.72 -6.99 -22.61
C LEU A 447 38.42 -8.34 -21.93
N MET A 448 38.75 -9.50 -22.51
CA MET A 448 38.70 -10.78 -21.82
C MET A 448 40.05 -11.06 -21.13
N LEU A 449 41.15 -11.01 -21.90
CA LEU A 449 42.51 -11.30 -21.45
C LEU A 449 42.97 -10.40 -20.29
N LYS A 450 42.51 -9.15 -20.24
CA LYS A 450 42.76 -8.23 -19.10
C LYS A 450 42.19 -8.71 -17.77
N ASP A 451 41.06 -9.40 -17.83
CA ASP A 451 40.40 -9.91 -16.63
C ASP A 451 41.03 -11.31 -16.35
N VAL A 452 41.39 -12.15 -17.36
CA VAL A 452 42.24 -13.37 -17.20
C VAL A 452 43.57 -13.10 -16.49
N ALA A 453 44.32 -12.08 -16.94
CA ALA A 453 45.63 -11.70 -16.40
C ALA A 453 45.60 -11.22 -14.94
N ALA A 454 44.42 -11.13 -14.31
CA ALA A 454 44.24 -10.74 -12.92
C ALA A 454 43.68 -11.86 -12.02
N SER A 455 43.62 -13.12 -12.50
CA SER A 455 43.39 -14.36 -11.72
C SER A 455 42.03 -14.58 -11.04
N HIS A 456 41.25 -13.53 -10.85
CA HIS A 456 39.95 -13.33 -11.51
C HIS A 456 39.40 -14.52 -12.36
N ALA A 457 40.23 -15.04 -13.28
CA ALA A 457 39.83 -15.81 -14.45
C ALA A 457 40.93 -16.81 -14.90
N TYR A 458 40.57 -18.06 -15.26
CA TYR A 458 41.47 -19.16 -15.70
C TYR A 458 41.01 -19.90 -16.99
N GLU A 459 41.88 -20.15 -17.97
CA GLU A 459 41.38 -20.67 -19.27
C GLU A 459 40.99 -22.17 -19.25
N LEU A 460 39.88 -22.54 -19.93
CA LEU A 460 39.48 -23.94 -20.19
C LEU A 460 40.05 -24.39 -21.55
N ILE A 461 41.25 -24.97 -21.52
CA ILE A 461 42.03 -25.34 -22.70
C ILE A 461 41.34 -26.46 -23.51
N GLY A 462 40.57 -27.34 -22.84
CA GLY A 462 39.77 -28.39 -23.49
C GLY A 462 38.32 -28.00 -23.81
N GLY A 463 37.94 -26.72 -23.65
CA GLY A 463 36.62 -26.20 -24.01
C GLY A 463 35.44 -26.96 -23.38
N GLU A 464 34.39 -27.23 -24.17
CA GLU A 464 33.19 -27.93 -23.68
C GLU A 464 33.48 -29.36 -23.17
N ALA A 465 34.43 -30.08 -23.79
CA ALA A 465 34.78 -31.44 -23.38
C ALA A 465 35.41 -31.45 -21.97
N GLU A 466 36.29 -30.49 -21.68
CA GLU A 466 36.83 -30.30 -20.34
C GLU A 466 35.76 -29.82 -19.35
N ALA A 467 34.87 -28.92 -19.75
CA ALA A 467 33.77 -28.46 -18.89
C ALA A 467 32.85 -29.62 -18.47
N ARG A 468 32.43 -30.47 -19.42
CA ARG A 468 31.62 -31.67 -19.13
C ARG A 468 32.38 -32.72 -18.33
N GLN A 469 33.70 -32.85 -18.52
CA GLN A 469 34.52 -33.73 -17.67
C GLN A 469 34.61 -33.24 -16.22
N ARG A 470 34.63 -31.92 -15.99
CA ARG A 470 34.74 -31.30 -14.65
C ARG A 470 33.40 -31.22 -13.90
N TRP A 471 32.31 -30.90 -14.60
CA TRP A 471 31.01 -30.57 -14.00
C TRP A 471 29.83 -31.42 -14.50
N GLY A 472 30.06 -32.38 -15.39
CA GLY A 472 29.00 -33.23 -15.94
C GLY A 472 27.98 -32.42 -16.74
N ASP A 473 26.71 -32.51 -16.34
CA ASP A 473 25.60 -31.78 -16.96
C ASP A 473 25.41 -30.36 -16.35
N LEU A 474 26.17 -29.99 -15.31
CA LEU A 474 26.14 -28.65 -14.69
C LEU A 474 26.96 -27.62 -15.49
N VAL A 475 26.76 -27.57 -16.81
CA VAL A 475 27.47 -26.70 -17.73
C VAL A 475 26.50 -25.82 -18.51
N ALA A 476 26.53 -24.51 -18.24
CA ALA A 476 25.71 -23.50 -18.89
C ALA A 476 26.60 -22.34 -19.34
N ALA A 477 26.53 -21.96 -20.62
CA ALA A 477 27.39 -20.92 -21.18
C ALA A 477 26.59 -19.76 -21.79
N GLY A 478 26.73 -18.57 -21.21
CA GLY A 478 26.10 -17.34 -21.68
C GLY A 478 26.84 -16.66 -22.83
N LYS A 479 26.29 -15.55 -23.32
CA LYS A 479 26.87 -14.76 -24.43
C LYS A 479 27.55 -13.49 -23.95
N LEU A 480 28.74 -13.22 -24.48
CA LEU A 480 29.47 -11.97 -24.25
C LEU A 480 29.12 -10.88 -25.27
N GLY A 481 29.33 -9.61 -24.92
CA GLY A 481 29.20 -8.47 -25.83
C GLY A 481 29.73 -7.18 -25.20
N ILE A 482 29.93 -6.13 -26.01
CA ILE A 482 30.50 -4.86 -25.55
C ILE A 482 29.43 -3.77 -25.40
N ALA A 483 29.50 -3.03 -24.29
CA ALA A 483 28.74 -1.79 -24.10
C ALA A 483 29.67 -0.58 -23.97
N GLN A 484 29.40 0.47 -24.75
CA GLN A 484 30.15 1.73 -24.72
C GLN A 484 29.20 2.93 -24.68
N PRO A 485 28.83 3.42 -23.47
CA PRO A 485 28.06 4.65 -23.33
C PRO A 485 28.86 5.87 -23.81
N PRO A 486 28.20 6.94 -24.33
CA PRO A 486 28.87 8.18 -24.66
C PRO A 486 29.71 8.72 -23.49
N GLY A 487 30.95 9.13 -23.78
CA GLY A 487 31.89 9.66 -22.78
C GLY A 487 32.45 8.64 -21.78
N LYS A 488 32.27 7.32 -21.98
CA LYS A 488 32.83 6.27 -21.12
C LYS A 488 33.65 5.25 -21.90
N LYS A 489 34.62 4.62 -21.22
CA LYS A 489 35.38 3.48 -21.75
C LYS A 489 34.42 2.32 -22.09
N PRO A 490 34.70 1.52 -23.13
CA PRO A 490 33.96 0.27 -23.37
C PRO A 490 34.11 -0.68 -22.18
N ARG A 491 33.10 -1.53 -21.97
CA ARG A 491 33.13 -2.64 -21.00
C ARG A 491 32.57 -3.91 -21.62
N LEU A 492 33.10 -5.05 -21.18
CA LEU A 492 32.51 -6.36 -21.42
C LEU A 492 31.20 -6.50 -20.63
N ILE A 493 30.26 -7.27 -21.18
CA ILE A 493 29.01 -7.70 -20.52
C ILE A 493 28.80 -9.17 -20.88
N GLY A 494 28.55 -10.01 -19.87
CA GLY A 494 28.01 -11.36 -20.05
C GLY A 494 26.50 -11.38 -19.82
N ASP A 495 25.77 -12.05 -20.71
CA ASP A 495 24.38 -12.42 -20.54
C ASP A 495 24.28 -13.93 -20.25
N GLY A 496 24.16 -14.26 -18.96
CA GLY A 496 23.90 -15.63 -18.50
C GLY A 496 22.42 -16.04 -18.58
N THR A 497 21.51 -15.12 -18.91
CA THR A 497 20.07 -15.38 -18.94
C THR A 497 19.69 -16.33 -20.07
N ILE A 498 20.37 -16.20 -21.21
CA ILE A 498 20.19 -17.06 -22.39
C ILE A 498 20.66 -18.51 -22.17
N SER A 499 21.47 -18.78 -21.15
CA SER A 499 22.00 -20.12 -20.83
C SER A 499 21.09 -20.96 -19.93
N GLY A 500 19.91 -20.44 -19.57
CA GLY A 500 18.99 -21.08 -18.61
C GLY A 500 19.34 -20.75 -17.15
N ALA A 501 20.62 -20.76 -16.76
CA ALA A 501 21.10 -20.69 -15.38
C ALA A 501 20.43 -19.65 -14.47
N ASN A 502 20.21 -18.41 -14.95
CA ASN A 502 19.55 -17.36 -14.17
C ASN A 502 18.10 -17.68 -13.75
N HIS A 503 17.40 -18.59 -14.45
CA HIS A 503 16.03 -19.00 -14.11
C HIS A 503 15.97 -20.06 -13.01
N HIS A 504 17.03 -20.87 -12.86
CA HIS A 504 17.15 -21.87 -11.79
C HIS A 504 17.84 -21.31 -10.53
N CYS A 505 18.40 -20.10 -10.59
CA CYS A 505 19.02 -19.42 -9.46
C CYS A 505 17.95 -18.99 -8.43
N VAL A 506 17.84 -19.75 -7.32
CA VAL A 506 16.93 -19.46 -6.21
C VAL A 506 17.68 -18.78 -5.07
N ILE A 507 17.24 -17.56 -4.72
CA ILE A 507 17.73 -16.83 -3.55
C ILE A 507 16.69 -16.95 -2.44
N GLU A 508 16.99 -17.75 -1.42
CA GLU A 508 16.07 -18.09 -0.33
C GLU A 508 15.85 -16.96 0.70
N GLU A 509 16.47 -15.78 0.51
CA GLU A 509 16.32 -14.60 1.36
C GLU A 509 15.86 -13.35 0.59
N LYS A 510 14.83 -12.67 1.10
CA LYS A 510 14.29 -11.40 0.59
C LYS A 510 15.16 -10.24 1.05
N VAL A 511 16.30 -10.04 0.37
CA VAL A 511 17.26 -8.95 0.63
C VAL A 511 16.55 -7.59 0.73
N ARG A 512 16.72 -6.91 1.87
CA ARG A 512 16.26 -5.53 2.08
C ARG A 512 17.41 -4.68 2.61
N LEU A 513 17.68 -3.58 1.91
CA LEU A 513 18.57 -2.53 2.41
C LEU A 513 17.80 -1.66 3.40
N PRO A 514 18.41 -1.25 4.54
CA PRO A 514 17.75 -0.37 5.50
C PRO A 514 17.43 0.99 4.86
N THR A 515 16.26 1.55 5.19
CA THR A 515 15.85 2.86 4.67
C THR A 515 16.40 4.00 5.52
N PHE A 516 16.22 5.24 5.06
CA PHE A 516 16.52 6.42 5.88
C PHE A 516 15.75 6.41 7.21
N GLU A 517 14.47 6.02 7.18
CA GLU A 517 13.64 5.84 8.37
C GLU A 517 14.14 4.71 9.28
N SER A 518 14.67 3.60 8.73
CA SER A 518 15.29 2.53 9.52
C SER A 518 16.48 3.05 10.35
N VAL A 519 17.35 3.85 9.73
CA VAL A 519 18.50 4.48 10.39
C VAL A 519 18.05 5.54 11.40
N GLN A 520 17.07 6.37 11.06
CA GLN A 520 16.51 7.33 12.00
C GLN A 520 15.94 6.62 13.24
N ARG A 521 15.18 5.55 13.05
CA ARG A 521 14.61 4.76 14.15
C ARG A 521 15.71 4.15 15.03
N PHE A 522 16.76 3.58 14.43
CA PHE A 522 17.91 3.04 15.18
C PHE A 522 18.60 4.12 16.04
N MET A 523 18.96 5.26 15.44
CA MET A 523 19.63 6.34 16.19
C MET A 523 18.74 7.03 17.23
N SER A 524 17.41 6.93 17.08
CA SER A 524 16.42 7.45 18.04
C SER A 524 16.11 6.50 19.21
N LEU A 525 16.37 5.20 19.05
CA LEU A 525 16.35 4.22 20.15
C LEU A 525 17.63 4.28 21.00
N SER A 526 18.68 4.90 20.48
CA SER A 526 19.95 5.10 21.17
C SER A 526 19.89 6.29 22.12
N GLY A 527 20.46 6.14 23.32
CA GLY A 527 20.52 7.23 24.32
C GLY A 527 21.20 8.50 23.79
N PRO A 528 20.81 9.69 24.28
CA PRO A 528 21.28 10.97 23.73
C PRO A 528 22.81 11.11 23.79
N ASP A 529 23.43 10.66 24.87
CA ASP A 529 24.87 10.77 25.13
C ASP A 529 25.72 9.74 24.35
N VAL A 530 25.08 8.75 23.70
CA VAL A 530 25.79 7.76 22.89
C VAL A 530 26.32 8.43 21.62
N GLN A 531 27.64 8.57 21.52
CA GLN A 531 28.33 9.03 20.32
C GLN A 531 28.52 7.87 19.33
N TRP A 532 28.40 8.18 18.03
CA TRP A 532 28.44 7.20 16.95
C TRP A 532 29.60 7.49 15.99
N GLY A 533 30.62 6.65 16.05
CA GLY A 533 31.58 6.49 14.96
C GLY A 533 30.98 5.60 13.86
N ALA A 534 31.43 5.79 12.62
CA ALA A 534 31.02 4.96 11.49
C ALA A 534 32.25 4.51 10.70
N LEU A 535 32.31 3.22 10.40
CA LEU A 535 33.30 2.60 9.52
C LEU A 535 32.56 2.09 8.28
N SER A 536 33.06 2.40 7.10
CA SER A 536 32.48 1.95 5.82
C SER A 536 33.59 1.66 4.83
N PHE A 537 33.51 0.49 4.21
CA PHE A 537 34.36 0.08 3.10
C PHE A 537 33.47 -0.14 1.87
N ASP A 538 33.81 0.51 0.76
CA ASP A 538 33.30 0.09 -0.55
C ASP A 538 33.91 -1.28 -0.89
N VAL A 539 33.25 -2.03 -1.78
CA VAL A 539 33.82 -3.18 -2.46
C VAL A 539 33.53 -3.10 -3.97
N ARG A 540 34.16 -2.13 -4.66
CA ARG A 540 34.38 -2.15 -6.12
C ARG A 540 34.73 -3.57 -6.57
N GLY A 541 33.95 -4.05 -7.54
CA GLY A 541 34.08 -5.42 -8.03
C GLY A 541 33.59 -6.49 -7.07
N ALA A 542 32.74 -6.20 -6.06
CA ALA A 542 32.20 -7.19 -5.11
C ALA A 542 31.60 -8.43 -5.78
N HIS A 543 30.80 -8.23 -6.83
CA HIS A 543 30.23 -9.27 -7.71
C HIS A 543 31.28 -10.11 -8.45
N LYS A 544 32.55 -9.85 -8.19
CA LYS A 544 33.73 -10.45 -8.78
C LYS A 544 34.67 -11.01 -7.67
N LEU A 545 34.83 -10.24 -6.57
CA LEU A 545 35.17 -10.63 -5.16
C LEU A 545 34.75 -12.04 -4.66
N VAL A 546 33.77 -12.67 -5.30
CA VAL A 546 33.11 -13.87 -4.80
C VAL A 546 33.52 -15.06 -5.66
N ASN A 547 34.36 -15.93 -5.10
CA ASN A 547 34.59 -17.25 -5.66
C ASN A 547 33.27 -18.01 -5.73
N VAL A 548 32.93 -18.57 -6.90
CA VAL A 548 31.82 -19.52 -7.03
C VAL A 548 32.28 -20.89 -6.53
N SER A 549 31.42 -21.58 -5.78
CA SER A 549 31.63 -22.96 -5.31
C SER A 549 32.20 -23.84 -6.41
N PRO A 550 33.33 -24.55 -6.20
CA PRO A 550 34.01 -25.32 -7.26
C PRO A 550 33.12 -26.33 -8.00
N ALA A 551 32.08 -26.85 -7.34
CA ALA A 551 31.12 -27.79 -7.93
C ALA A 551 30.13 -27.14 -8.93
N GLU A 552 29.96 -25.81 -8.88
CA GLU A 552 28.93 -25.07 -9.63
C GLU A 552 29.52 -24.06 -10.64
N GLN A 553 30.86 -23.99 -10.76
CA GLN A 553 31.55 -23.06 -11.67
C GLN A 553 31.17 -23.24 -13.15
N GLY A 554 30.82 -24.46 -13.58
CA GLY A 554 30.37 -24.75 -14.95
C GLY A 554 29.10 -24.00 -15.37
N LEU A 555 28.31 -23.51 -14.41
CA LEU A 555 27.07 -22.74 -14.64
C LEU A 555 27.34 -21.26 -14.98
N SER A 556 28.58 -20.79 -14.87
CA SER A 556 29.00 -19.40 -15.12
C SER A 556 29.91 -19.27 -16.35
N CYS A 557 29.77 -20.18 -17.32
CA CYS A 557 30.60 -20.15 -18.52
C CYS A 557 30.17 -19.05 -19.52
N PHE A 558 31.08 -18.64 -20.41
CA PHE A 558 30.87 -17.60 -21.43
C PHE A 558 31.83 -17.82 -22.61
N VAL A 559 31.37 -17.99 -23.85
CA VAL A 559 32.31 -18.34 -24.94
C VAL A 559 32.76 -17.12 -25.76
N VAL A 560 34.04 -16.79 -25.65
CA VAL A 560 34.84 -16.08 -26.67
C VAL A 560 36.00 -17.00 -27.04
N GLN A 561 36.06 -17.43 -28.31
CA GLN A 561 37.07 -18.34 -28.86
C GLN A 561 37.35 -19.64 -28.05
N GLY A 562 36.43 -20.03 -27.14
CA GLY A 562 36.49 -21.24 -26.32
C GLY A 562 36.58 -21.03 -24.79
N VAL A 563 36.75 -19.79 -24.28
CA VAL A 563 37.31 -19.55 -22.93
C VAL A 563 36.39 -18.69 -21.99
N PRO A 564 36.09 -19.06 -20.70
CA PRO A 564 34.84 -18.60 -20.03
C PRO A 564 34.85 -18.16 -18.52
N LEU A 565 34.88 -16.85 -18.14
CA LEU A 565 35.50 -16.42 -16.83
C LEU A 565 35.08 -15.12 -16.04
N SER A 566 35.62 -14.93 -14.80
CA SER A 566 35.28 -13.93 -13.70
C SER A 566 36.40 -12.87 -13.31
N TRP A 567 36.34 -12.12 -12.16
CA TRP A 567 37.08 -10.82 -11.91
C TRP A 567 37.31 -10.29 -10.42
N GLU A 568 37.82 -9.04 -10.10
CA GLU A 568 37.94 -8.41 -8.70
C GLU A 568 38.09 -6.83 -8.48
N LYS A 569 38.03 -6.37 -7.18
CA LYS A 569 38.87 -5.39 -6.34
C LYS A 569 38.66 -3.84 -6.11
N VAL A 570 39.01 -3.32 -4.88
CA VAL A 570 38.61 -1.99 -4.24
C VAL A 570 39.67 -1.15 -3.42
N ARG A 571 39.28 0.04 -2.87
CA ARG A 571 39.94 0.95 -1.87
C ARG A 571 38.94 1.72 -0.94
N MET A 572 39.41 2.36 0.15
CA MET A 572 38.61 3.07 1.20
C MET A 572 38.50 4.62 1.08
N GLY A 573 37.63 5.25 1.88
CA GLY A 573 37.58 6.72 2.11
C GLY A 573 36.63 7.16 3.24
N GLY A 574 36.96 8.25 3.97
CA GLY A 574 36.35 8.62 5.26
C GLY A 574 35.14 9.58 5.26
N LEU A 575 34.42 9.73 4.15
CA LEU A 575 33.17 10.50 4.08
C LEU A 575 32.17 9.73 3.22
N GLN A 576 31.00 9.38 3.78
CA GLN A 576 30.21 8.24 3.29
C GLN A 576 28.98 8.68 2.46
N PRO A 577 28.99 8.49 1.12
CA PRO A 577 27.82 8.67 0.27
C PRO A 577 26.88 7.45 0.32
N TRP A 578 26.18 7.23 1.44
CA TRP A 578 25.26 6.08 1.59
C TRP A 578 23.88 6.38 0.97
N ILE A 579 23.37 5.47 0.13
CA ILE A 579 22.20 5.68 -0.78
C ILE A 579 22.38 6.97 -1.66
N GLY A 580 23.63 7.46 -1.74
CA GLY A 580 23.99 8.71 -2.41
C GLY A 580 23.60 10.00 -1.65
N TRP A 581 23.46 9.95 -0.34
CA TRP A 581 23.38 11.08 0.59
C TRP A 581 24.68 11.18 1.42
N SER A 582 25.08 12.38 1.86
CA SER A 582 26.23 12.55 2.77
C SER A 582 25.79 12.39 4.22
N PHE A 583 26.31 11.39 4.93
CA PHE A 583 26.01 11.17 6.35
C PHE A 583 27.11 11.71 7.27
N HIS A 584 26.71 12.51 8.27
CA HIS A 584 27.57 13.08 9.31
C HIS A 584 27.23 12.46 10.67
N TRP A 585 27.55 11.18 10.83
CA TRP A 585 27.17 10.33 11.98
C TRP A 585 27.48 10.97 13.35
N GLY A 586 28.70 11.45 13.56
CA GLY A 586 29.12 12.14 14.80
C GLY A 586 28.48 13.52 15.03
N ARG A 587 27.67 14.02 14.09
CA ARG A 587 26.85 15.24 14.25
C ARG A 587 25.34 14.97 14.15
N GLY A 588 24.94 13.70 13.99
CA GLY A 588 23.53 13.31 13.95
C GLY A 588 22.72 13.88 12.78
N PHE A 589 23.31 14.15 11.61
CA PHE A 589 22.55 14.59 10.43
C PHE A 589 23.04 13.98 9.11
N ALA A 590 22.17 14.02 8.09
CA ALA A 590 22.51 13.78 6.69
C ALA A 590 22.19 15.01 5.83
N GLU A 591 22.84 15.15 4.67
CA GLU A 591 22.63 16.27 3.74
C GLU A 591 22.78 15.85 2.27
N LEU A 592 22.18 16.62 1.36
CA LEU A 592 22.26 16.39 -0.08
C LEU A 592 23.66 16.79 -0.60
N PRO A 593 24.43 15.88 -1.24
CA PRO A 593 25.72 16.24 -1.81
C PRO A 593 25.61 17.37 -2.85
N ASP A 594 26.50 18.36 -2.81
CA ASP A 594 26.35 19.58 -3.62
C ASP A 594 26.34 19.33 -5.13
N ASN A 595 27.04 18.31 -5.63
CA ASN A 595 26.97 17.92 -7.04
C ASN A 595 25.56 17.44 -7.46
N LYS A 596 24.83 16.77 -6.56
CA LYS A 596 23.42 16.39 -6.78
C LYS A 596 22.49 17.59 -6.59
N ARG A 597 22.76 18.46 -5.62
CA ARG A 597 22.01 19.71 -5.40
C ARG A 597 22.06 20.61 -6.63
N GLN A 598 23.25 20.90 -7.15
CA GLN A 598 23.44 21.65 -8.40
C GLN A 598 22.75 20.99 -9.60
N THR A 599 22.85 19.66 -9.72
CA THR A 599 22.15 18.91 -10.79
C THR A 599 20.63 19.06 -10.68
N LEU A 600 20.07 18.98 -9.47
CA LEU A 600 18.64 19.07 -9.22
C LEU A 600 18.11 20.50 -9.42
N LEU A 601 18.82 21.51 -8.92
CA LEU A 601 18.51 22.93 -9.12
C LEU A 601 18.54 23.32 -10.61
N GLY A 602 19.51 22.83 -11.37
CA GLY A 602 19.58 23.03 -12.82
C GLY A 602 18.36 22.43 -13.54
N LEU A 603 18.01 21.17 -13.24
CA LEU A 603 16.83 20.50 -13.82
C LEU A 603 15.51 21.20 -13.44
N LEU A 604 15.40 21.69 -12.20
CA LEU A 604 14.24 22.47 -11.74
C LEU A 604 14.17 23.81 -12.47
N THR A 605 15.28 24.52 -12.63
CA THR A 605 15.34 25.81 -13.35
C THR A 605 14.89 25.66 -14.81
N GLU A 606 15.26 24.56 -15.48
CA GLU A 606 14.74 24.32 -16.85
C GLU A 606 13.22 24.18 -16.90
N LEU A 607 12.60 23.59 -15.88
CA LEU A 607 11.15 23.34 -15.78
C LEU A 607 10.36 24.56 -15.29
N THR A 608 10.93 25.37 -14.39
CA THR A 608 10.27 26.55 -13.83
C THR A 608 10.46 27.83 -14.66
N THR A 609 11.31 27.80 -15.69
CA THR A 609 11.46 28.93 -16.63
C THR A 609 10.16 29.15 -17.43
N PRO A 610 9.47 30.30 -17.28
CA PRO A 610 8.21 30.53 -17.99
C PRO A 610 8.36 30.45 -19.52
N GLY A 611 7.43 29.76 -20.18
CA GLY A 611 7.40 29.61 -21.64
C GLY A 611 8.47 28.66 -22.24
N ARG A 612 9.38 28.11 -21.43
CA ARG A 612 10.45 27.21 -21.92
C ARG A 612 9.89 25.83 -22.29
N LYS A 613 10.15 25.37 -23.52
CA LYS A 613 9.89 23.98 -23.92
C LYS A 613 11.02 23.08 -23.40
N VAL A 614 10.67 22.05 -22.64
CA VAL A 614 11.63 21.14 -21.98
C VAL A 614 11.57 19.74 -22.60
N PRO A 615 12.71 19.09 -22.95
CA PRO A 615 12.71 17.74 -23.50
C PRO A 615 12.15 16.71 -22.50
N ARG A 616 11.34 15.75 -22.99
CA ARG A 616 10.74 14.68 -22.16
C ARG A 616 11.75 13.96 -21.26
N LYS A 617 12.95 13.65 -21.78
CA LYS A 617 14.04 13.00 -21.00
C LYS A 617 14.54 13.86 -19.82
N THR A 618 14.49 15.19 -19.94
CA THR A 618 14.82 16.12 -18.83
C THR A 618 13.74 16.08 -17.76
N VAL A 619 12.46 16.04 -18.16
CA VAL A 619 11.31 15.87 -17.25
C VAL A 619 11.41 14.55 -16.50
N GLU A 620 11.61 13.44 -17.22
CA GLU A 620 11.77 12.09 -16.65
C GLU A 620 12.96 12.00 -15.68
N ARG A 621 14.10 12.60 -16.03
CA ARG A 621 15.28 12.69 -15.16
C ARG A 621 15.01 13.52 -13.90
N CYS A 622 14.31 14.65 -14.02
CA CYS A 622 13.97 15.49 -12.89
C CYS A 622 13.00 14.77 -11.94
N ILE A 623 11.93 14.15 -12.47
CA ILE A 623 10.98 13.34 -11.69
C ILE A 623 11.72 12.20 -10.98
N GLY A 624 12.60 11.46 -11.67
CA GLY A 624 13.39 10.40 -11.06
C GLY A 624 14.30 10.89 -9.91
N MET A 625 14.94 12.05 -10.08
CA MET A 625 15.75 12.66 -9.02
C MET A 625 14.91 13.21 -7.87
N LEU A 626 13.72 13.76 -8.14
CA LEU A 626 12.77 14.22 -7.12
C LEU A 626 12.18 13.06 -6.33
N VAL A 627 11.83 11.93 -6.98
CA VAL A 627 11.35 10.72 -6.28
C VAL A 627 12.44 10.13 -5.39
N TRP A 628 13.69 10.06 -5.87
CA TRP A 628 14.84 9.65 -5.04
C TRP A 628 15.09 10.62 -3.87
N PHE A 629 15.00 11.93 -4.10
CA PHE A 629 15.20 12.95 -3.07
C PHE A 629 14.09 12.93 -2.01
N CYS A 630 12.82 12.85 -2.42
CA CYS A 630 11.65 12.76 -1.55
C CYS A 630 11.57 11.45 -0.74
N GLY A 631 12.42 10.46 -1.06
CA GLY A 631 12.64 9.28 -0.22
C GLY A 631 13.60 9.51 0.97
N GLY A 632 14.21 10.69 1.09
CA GLY A 632 15.12 11.05 2.20
C GLY A 632 14.88 12.43 2.81
N ALA A 633 14.40 13.42 2.05
CA ALA A 633 14.13 14.78 2.53
C ALA A 633 12.87 15.40 1.90
N TYR A 634 12.38 16.49 2.47
CA TYR A 634 11.24 17.24 1.93
C TYR A 634 11.68 18.26 0.87
N TRP A 635 10.83 18.53 -0.13
CA TRP A 635 11.13 19.30 -1.35
C TRP A 635 11.85 20.64 -1.13
N LEU A 636 11.49 21.39 -0.07
CA LEU A 636 12.08 22.70 0.27
C LEU A 636 13.53 22.64 0.81
N ALA A 637 14.08 21.43 1.05
CA ALA A 637 15.43 21.24 1.54
C ALA A 637 16.53 21.37 0.45
N VAL A 638 16.17 21.36 -0.84
CA VAL A 638 17.14 21.42 -1.96
C VAL A 638 17.89 22.75 -2.01
N GLU A 639 17.15 23.87 -1.98
CA GLU A 639 17.73 25.21 -2.12
C GLU A 639 18.52 25.61 -0.87
N ASN A 640 17.92 25.37 0.31
CA ASN A 640 18.47 25.75 1.62
C ASN A 640 19.48 24.74 2.22
N GLN A 641 19.83 23.66 1.51
CA GLN A 641 20.75 22.61 1.99
C GLN A 641 20.39 22.08 3.40
N VAL A 642 19.09 21.90 3.66
CA VAL A 642 18.59 21.60 5.02
C VAL A 642 19.13 20.24 5.48
N ARG A 643 19.92 20.28 6.56
CA ARG A 643 20.44 19.10 7.25
C ARG A 643 19.27 18.33 7.84
N ILE A 644 19.21 17.04 7.55
CA ILE A 644 18.14 16.14 7.96
C ILE A 644 18.59 15.45 9.26
N PRO A 645 17.95 15.70 10.41
CA PRO A 645 18.32 15.04 11.65
C PRO A 645 18.18 13.52 11.58
N LEU A 646 19.20 12.81 12.06
CA LEU A 646 19.19 11.34 12.17
C LEU A 646 18.51 10.86 13.46
N ARG A 647 18.26 11.74 14.44
CA ARG A 647 17.43 11.43 15.60
C ARG A 647 16.06 12.09 15.48
N VAL A 648 15.02 11.37 15.91
CA VAL A 648 13.65 11.84 16.04
C VAL A 648 13.21 11.57 17.48
N LEU A 649 13.08 12.63 18.29
CA LEU A 649 12.50 12.51 19.63
C LEU A 649 11.00 12.78 19.57
N GLU A 650 10.22 12.09 20.42
CA GLU A 650 8.83 12.43 20.70
C GLU A 650 8.77 13.11 22.07
N PRO A 651 8.70 14.46 22.13
CA PRO A 651 8.33 15.15 23.36
C PRO A 651 7.01 14.58 23.91
N GLY A 652 6.90 14.55 25.24
CA GLY A 652 5.81 13.87 25.96
C GLY A 652 4.44 14.03 25.30
N ARG A 653 3.66 12.94 25.27
CA ARG A 653 2.53 12.72 24.33
C ARG A 653 1.25 13.51 24.62
N VAL A 654 1.43 14.78 24.98
CA VAL A 654 0.40 15.72 25.42
C VAL A 654 -0.58 16.03 24.30
N ARG A 655 -1.87 16.05 24.67
CA ARG A 655 -2.98 16.22 23.73
C ARG A 655 -3.04 17.64 23.18
N SER A 656 -3.30 17.70 21.88
CA SER A 656 -3.54 18.94 21.15
C SER A 656 -4.43 18.65 19.94
N ALA A 657 -5.41 19.50 19.66
CA ALA A 657 -6.38 19.30 18.59
C ALA A 657 -6.76 20.61 17.91
N ALA A 658 -7.10 20.56 16.62
CA ALA A 658 -7.60 21.70 15.85
C ALA A 658 -8.74 21.31 14.90
N ASP A 659 -9.60 22.26 14.61
CA ASP A 659 -10.76 22.18 13.71
C ASP A 659 -10.82 23.45 12.85
N ALA A 660 -11.55 23.38 11.74
CA ALA A 660 -11.94 24.53 10.97
C ALA A 660 -13.44 24.49 10.64
N PHE A 661 -14.02 25.66 10.37
CA PHE A 661 -15.32 25.73 9.72
C PHE A 661 -15.23 26.65 8.50
N ALA A 662 -16.12 26.42 7.53
CA ALA A 662 -16.33 27.30 6.40
C ALA A 662 -17.81 27.24 5.97
N THR A 663 -18.42 28.40 5.80
CA THR A 663 -19.84 28.57 5.41
C THR A 663 -19.96 29.76 4.47
N GLY A 664 -20.29 29.51 3.21
CA GLY A 664 -20.39 30.56 2.18
C GLY A 664 -19.08 31.32 2.01
N GLN A 665 -19.04 32.57 2.50
CA GLN A 665 -17.90 33.50 2.43
C GLN A 665 -17.10 33.64 3.73
N ARG A 666 -17.54 33.02 4.83
CA ARG A 666 -16.83 33.06 6.13
C ARG A 666 -16.19 31.73 6.46
N ALA A 667 -15.00 31.76 7.05
CA ALA A 667 -14.33 30.62 7.65
C ALA A 667 -13.80 30.96 9.05
N GLY A 668 -13.26 29.97 9.75
CA GLY A 668 -12.58 30.16 11.02
C GLY A 668 -11.78 28.93 11.40
N VAL A 669 -10.65 29.15 12.06
CA VAL A 669 -9.72 28.11 12.50
C VAL A 669 -9.51 28.21 14.00
N GLY A 670 -9.48 27.08 14.69
CA GLY A 670 -9.32 27.06 16.14
C GLY A 670 -8.74 25.75 16.64
N GLY A 671 -8.09 25.82 17.79
CA GLY A 671 -7.40 24.66 18.35
C GLY A 671 -6.71 24.96 19.66
N TRP A 672 -6.31 23.90 20.34
CA TRP A 672 -5.78 23.95 21.70
C TRP A 672 -4.70 22.90 21.91
N TRP A 673 -3.82 23.15 22.89
CA TRP A 673 -2.82 22.21 23.37
C TRP A 673 -2.64 22.33 24.88
N ALA A 674 -2.52 21.19 25.56
CA ALA A 674 -2.11 21.16 26.96
C ALA A 674 -0.56 21.25 27.08
N VAL A 675 -0.06 21.41 28.30
CA VAL A 675 1.40 21.35 28.62
C VAL A 675 1.77 20.01 29.27
N SER A 676 0.83 19.40 29.99
CA SER A 676 0.87 18.04 30.52
C SER A 676 -0.54 17.41 30.43
N GLU A 677 -0.69 16.12 30.73
CA GLU A 677 -2.03 15.51 30.84
C GLU A 677 -2.85 16.13 32.00
N ASP A 678 -2.22 16.55 33.10
CA ASP A 678 -2.87 17.22 34.25
C ASP A 678 -3.41 18.63 33.89
N ALA A 679 -2.92 19.20 32.79
CA ALA A 679 -3.37 20.48 32.24
C ALA A 679 -4.54 20.33 31.25
N LEU A 680 -5.15 19.13 31.10
CA LEU A 680 -6.26 18.84 30.19
C LEU A 680 -7.61 19.41 30.70
N GLN A 681 -7.68 20.73 30.88
CA GLN A 681 -8.87 21.49 31.29
C GLN A 681 -8.91 22.79 30.48
N GLN A 682 -10.11 23.25 30.06
CA GLN A 682 -10.23 24.41 29.16
C GLN A 682 -9.55 25.69 29.71
N SER A 683 -9.57 25.89 31.02
CA SER A 683 -8.91 27.01 31.72
C SER A 683 -7.39 26.86 31.90
N LYS A 684 -6.80 25.73 31.48
CA LYS A 684 -5.36 25.43 31.62
C LYS A 684 -4.64 25.20 30.28
N VAL A 685 -5.36 24.77 29.25
CA VAL A 685 -4.79 24.62 27.89
C VAL A 685 -4.44 25.98 27.27
N PHE A 686 -3.43 26.00 26.43
CA PHE A 686 -3.21 27.09 25.48
C PHE A 686 -4.10 26.88 24.27
N TRP A 687 -4.55 27.98 23.65
CA TRP A 687 -5.54 27.92 22.57
C TRP A 687 -5.41 29.09 21.60
N PHE A 688 -5.92 28.89 20.39
CA PHE A 688 -6.13 29.94 19.40
C PHE A 688 -7.54 29.82 18.79
N SER A 689 -8.03 30.93 18.26
CA SER A 689 -9.31 31.04 17.58
C SER A 689 -9.23 32.28 16.69
N GLU A 690 -9.20 32.08 15.38
CA GLU A 690 -9.05 33.16 14.41
C GLU A 690 -10.11 33.04 13.32
N MET A 691 -10.89 34.11 13.16
CA MET A 691 -11.97 34.22 12.18
C MET A 691 -11.40 34.72 10.85
N LEU A 692 -11.80 34.08 9.75
CA LEU A 692 -11.23 34.32 8.44
C LEU A 692 -12.33 34.80 7.48
N ASP A 693 -12.16 35.99 6.92
CA ASP A 693 -13.05 36.55 5.91
C ASP A 693 -12.40 36.45 4.51
N SER A 694 -13.20 36.23 3.46
CA SER A 694 -12.66 36.02 2.11
C SER A 694 -11.88 37.23 1.56
N THR A 695 -12.12 38.45 2.06
CA THR A 695 -11.31 39.65 1.74
C THR A 695 -9.94 39.66 2.41
N SER A 696 -9.83 39.04 3.60
CA SER A 696 -8.60 39.04 4.41
C SER A 696 -7.57 38.00 3.97
N LEU A 697 -8.03 36.96 3.25
CA LEU A 697 -7.26 35.79 2.86
C LEU A 697 -6.48 35.96 1.54
N LEU A 698 -5.66 34.96 1.22
CA LEU A 698 -4.95 34.85 -0.05
C LEU A 698 -5.91 34.42 -1.16
N SER A 699 -5.82 35.06 -2.32
CA SER A 699 -6.70 34.79 -3.47
C SER A 699 -6.65 33.35 -3.96
N TRP A 700 -5.51 32.68 -3.83
CA TRP A 700 -5.39 31.25 -4.14
C TRP A 700 -6.09 30.34 -3.13
N LEU A 701 -6.27 30.77 -1.87
CA LEU A 701 -6.99 29.99 -0.84
C LEU A 701 -8.51 30.13 -0.97
N CYS A 702 -8.98 31.25 -1.53
CA CYS A 702 -10.38 31.51 -1.87
C CYS A 702 -10.70 31.17 -3.34
N ALA A 703 -10.11 30.12 -3.90
CA ALA A 703 -10.16 29.82 -5.34
C ALA A 703 -11.51 29.31 -5.87
N LYS A 704 -12.48 29.02 -4.99
CA LYS A 704 -13.82 28.51 -5.34
C LYS A 704 -14.93 29.45 -4.87
N GLU A 705 -16.11 29.32 -5.48
CA GLU A 705 -17.30 30.15 -5.23
C GLU A 705 -17.75 30.16 -3.75
N THR A 706 -17.46 29.09 -3.00
CA THR A 706 -17.75 29.00 -1.56
C THR A 706 -16.59 28.36 -0.81
N LEU A 707 -16.19 28.95 0.32
CA LEU A 707 -15.08 28.47 1.14
C LEU A 707 -15.30 27.05 1.71
N GLN A 708 -16.57 26.62 1.79
CA GLN A 708 -16.94 25.28 2.23
C GLN A 708 -16.46 24.17 1.27
N GLN A 709 -16.28 24.48 -0.02
CA GLN A 709 -15.68 23.55 -1.00
C GLN A 709 -14.15 23.40 -0.82
N ASP A 710 -13.55 24.18 0.07
CA ASP A 710 -12.13 24.19 0.42
C ASP A 710 -11.87 23.87 1.91
N ILE A 711 -12.87 23.32 2.63
CA ILE A 711 -12.78 23.02 4.06
C ILE A 711 -11.52 22.23 4.47
N ALA A 712 -11.10 21.23 3.67
CA ALA A 712 -9.88 20.47 3.92
C ALA A 712 -8.60 21.33 3.93
N SER A 713 -8.60 22.43 3.16
CA SER A 713 -7.51 23.41 3.16
C SER A 713 -7.53 24.22 4.46
N PHE A 714 -8.71 24.65 4.94
CA PHE A 714 -8.86 25.38 6.19
C PHE A 714 -8.54 24.53 7.43
N GLU A 715 -8.90 23.25 7.43
CA GLU A 715 -8.46 22.27 8.44
C GLU A 715 -6.93 22.14 8.43
N GLY A 716 -6.31 22.07 7.24
CA GLY A 716 -4.85 22.08 7.09
C GLY A 716 -4.20 23.34 7.65
N VAL A 717 -4.84 24.50 7.47
CA VAL A 717 -4.42 25.79 8.08
C VAL A 717 -4.59 25.75 9.60
N ALA A 718 -5.66 25.15 10.14
CA ALA A 718 -5.85 25.00 11.59
C ALA A 718 -4.76 24.11 12.22
N GLN A 719 -4.36 23.03 11.55
CA GLN A 719 -3.25 22.17 12.00
C GLN A 719 -1.88 22.89 11.88
N LEU A 720 -1.68 23.74 10.85
CA LEU A 720 -0.51 24.65 10.77
C LEU A 720 -0.46 25.65 11.93
N CYS A 721 -1.60 26.29 12.25
CA CYS A 721 -1.71 27.22 13.37
C CYS A 721 -1.40 26.54 14.70
N LEU A 722 -1.95 25.34 14.92
CA LEU A 722 -1.66 24.51 16.09
C LEU A 722 -0.19 24.07 16.14
N LEU A 723 0.46 23.84 15.00
CA LEU A 723 1.88 23.50 14.92
C LEU A 723 2.70 24.68 15.42
N VAL A 724 2.58 25.85 14.77
CA VAL A 724 3.38 27.03 15.10
C VAL A 724 3.12 27.50 16.54
N GLY A 725 1.85 27.55 16.98
CA GLY A 725 1.49 27.90 18.36
C GLY A 725 2.13 27.00 19.41
N ARG A 726 2.12 25.67 19.22
CA ARG A 726 2.77 24.70 20.11
C ARG A 726 4.30 24.79 20.11
N THR A 727 4.91 25.31 19.04
CA THR A 727 6.38 25.45 18.91
C THR A 727 6.96 26.74 19.49
N ALA A 728 6.12 27.70 19.89
CA ALA A 728 6.59 28.96 20.47
C ALA A 728 7.37 28.70 21.78
N GLY A 729 8.71 28.75 21.70
CA GLY A 729 9.62 28.46 22.82
C GLY A 729 10.24 27.05 22.83
N GLN A 730 9.99 26.19 21.83
CA GLN A 730 10.64 24.88 21.70
C GLN A 730 11.65 24.87 20.53
N VAL A 731 12.93 24.67 20.84
CA VAL A 731 14.02 24.54 19.87
C VAL A 731 14.55 23.10 19.92
N PRO A 732 14.57 22.34 18.80
CA PRO A 732 15.17 21.01 18.77
C PRO A 732 16.68 21.04 19.05
N PRO A 733 17.24 20.05 19.77
CA PRO A 733 18.69 19.91 19.89
C PRO A 733 19.37 19.70 18.52
N PRO A 734 20.65 20.08 18.36
CA PRO A 734 21.41 19.82 17.13
C PRO A 734 21.40 18.32 16.76
N GLY A 735 21.07 18.00 15.50
CA GLY A 735 20.95 16.61 15.05
C GLY A 735 19.67 15.88 15.48
N VAL A 736 18.68 16.59 16.06
CA VAL A 736 17.38 16.06 16.46
C VAL A 736 16.23 16.74 15.71
N THR A 737 15.26 15.96 15.23
CA THR A 737 13.90 16.40 14.88
C THR A 737 12.98 16.13 16.06
N LEU A 738 12.07 17.05 16.42
CA LEU A 738 10.97 16.73 17.35
C LEU A 738 9.75 16.26 16.57
N ARG A 739 9.12 15.14 16.95
CA ARG A 739 7.85 14.68 16.37
C ARG A 739 6.69 15.12 17.25
N PHE A 740 5.73 15.82 16.65
CA PHE A 740 4.49 16.25 17.29
C PHE A 740 3.28 15.49 16.74
N HIS A 741 2.47 14.97 17.65
CA HIS A 741 1.14 14.47 17.35
C HIS A 741 0.08 15.55 17.57
N GLN A 742 -0.85 15.66 16.61
CA GLN A 742 -2.01 16.55 16.68
C GLN A 742 -3.27 15.76 16.31
N LEU A 743 -4.42 16.12 16.89
CA LEU A 743 -5.70 15.51 16.55
C LEU A 743 -6.42 16.32 15.47
N CYS A 744 -6.93 15.61 14.47
CA CYS A 744 -7.71 16.12 13.34
C CYS A 744 -8.86 15.15 13.08
N ASP A 745 -10.08 15.63 12.86
CA ASP A 745 -11.26 14.79 12.62
C ASP A 745 -11.52 14.47 11.14
N ASN A 746 -10.99 15.27 10.22
CA ASN A 746 -10.95 14.89 8.82
C ASN A 746 -9.79 13.92 8.53
N MET A 747 -10.14 12.63 8.41
CA MET A 747 -9.19 11.56 8.07
C MET A 747 -8.43 11.81 6.74
N GLY A 748 -9.04 12.48 5.77
CA GLY A 748 -8.41 12.82 4.49
C GLY A 748 -7.33 13.89 4.64
N THR A 749 -7.64 14.95 5.39
CA THR A 749 -6.68 16.03 5.70
C THR A 749 -5.54 15.52 6.58
N ALA A 750 -5.83 14.71 7.60
CA ALA A 750 -4.80 14.06 8.42
C ALA A 750 -3.86 13.16 7.58
N ALA A 751 -4.41 12.37 6.65
CA ALA A 751 -3.60 11.56 5.73
C ALA A 751 -2.74 12.41 4.77
N SER A 752 -3.27 13.54 4.29
CA SER A 752 -2.54 14.46 3.40
C SER A 752 -1.45 15.24 4.15
N LEU A 753 -1.67 15.63 5.42
CA LEU A 753 -0.69 16.29 6.28
C LEU A 753 0.47 15.36 6.70
N ARG A 754 0.19 14.07 6.96
CA ARG A 754 1.23 13.04 7.18
C ARG A 754 2.09 12.84 5.93
N LYS A 755 1.47 12.79 4.75
CA LYS A 755 2.17 12.66 3.45
C LYS A 755 2.82 13.96 2.96
N LYS A 756 2.39 15.12 3.51
CA LYS A 756 2.72 16.48 3.04
C LYS A 756 2.48 16.68 1.53
N LEU A 757 1.48 15.99 0.98
CA LEU A 757 1.22 15.94 -0.47
C LEU A 757 -0.28 15.87 -0.77
N SER A 758 -0.73 16.69 -1.71
CA SER A 758 -2.02 16.61 -2.38
C SER A 758 -1.91 17.24 -3.77
N MET A 759 -2.71 16.76 -4.72
CA MET A 759 -2.87 17.37 -6.05
C MET A 759 -4.01 18.40 -6.09
N GLN A 760 -4.82 18.51 -5.03
CA GLN A 760 -5.94 19.44 -4.97
C GLN A 760 -5.47 20.83 -4.52
N VAL A 761 -5.66 21.84 -5.37
CA VAL A 761 -5.60 23.25 -4.97
C VAL A 761 -6.88 23.58 -4.18
N PRO A 762 -6.80 24.38 -3.08
CA PRO A 762 -5.62 25.02 -2.49
C PRO A 762 -4.88 24.21 -1.43
N LEU A 763 -5.38 23.05 -1.01
CA LEU A 763 -4.75 22.20 0.00
C LEU A 763 -3.26 21.89 -0.33
N SER A 764 -2.92 21.71 -1.61
CA SER A 764 -1.53 21.51 -2.07
C SER A 764 -0.58 22.64 -1.65
N TYR A 765 -1.01 23.90 -1.62
CA TYR A 765 -0.22 25.05 -1.16
C TYR A 765 -0.16 25.13 0.37
N VAL A 766 -1.26 24.82 1.06
CA VAL A 766 -1.28 24.71 2.53
C VAL A 766 -0.31 23.63 3.03
N LEU A 767 -0.24 22.49 2.33
CA LEU A 767 0.72 21.42 2.64
C LEU A 767 2.17 21.81 2.38
N GLN A 768 2.44 22.69 1.40
CA GLN A 768 3.77 23.27 1.18
C GLN A 768 4.14 24.22 2.33
N ALA A 769 3.21 25.04 2.82
CA ALA A 769 3.44 25.86 4.01
C ALA A 769 3.70 25.00 5.27
N VAL A 770 2.90 23.95 5.49
CA VAL A 770 3.16 22.98 6.57
C VAL A 770 4.54 22.32 6.42
N GLY A 771 4.94 21.95 5.20
CA GLY A 771 6.27 21.41 4.91
C GLY A 771 7.40 22.40 5.21
N PHE A 772 7.21 23.68 4.84
CA PHE A 772 8.14 24.76 5.12
C PHE A 772 8.35 24.95 6.62
N HIS A 773 7.28 25.16 7.39
CA HIS A 773 7.36 25.36 8.84
C HIS A 773 7.93 24.13 9.56
N CYS A 774 7.58 22.91 9.13
CA CYS A 774 8.21 21.67 9.61
C CYS A 774 9.75 21.70 9.42
N CYS A 775 10.23 22.12 8.24
CA CYS A 775 11.67 22.20 7.97
C CYS A 775 12.35 23.34 8.75
N ARG A 776 11.76 24.54 8.78
CA ARG A 776 12.33 25.72 9.49
C ARG A 776 12.44 25.49 11.00
N LEU A 777 11.47 24.79 11.59
CA LEU A 777 11.42 24.56 13.03
C LEU A 777 12.15 23.26 13.47
N GLY A 778 12.56 22.40 12.52
CA GLY A 778 13.17 21.09 12.81
C GLY A 778 12.19 20.07 13.38
N ILE A 779 10.95 20.03 12.85
CA ILE A 779 9.82 19.33 13.47
C ILE A 779 9.05 18.45 12.47
N CYS A 780 8.72 17.23 12.89
CA CYS A 780 7.90 16.27 12.16
C CYS A 780 6.46 16.29 12.69
N LEU A 781 5.52 16.81 11.90
CA LEU A 781 4.09 16.72 12.21
C LEU A 781 3.50 15.35 11.78
N ASP A 782 2.98 14.58 12.75
CA ASP A 782 2.22 13.34 12.57
C ASP A 782 0.78 13.48 13.12
N PRO A 783 -0.21 13.90 12.31
CA PRO A 783 -1.58 14.10 12.78
C PRO A 783 -2.38 12.79 12.80
N GLN A 784 -3.18 12.61 13.85
CA GLN A 784 -3.94 11.40 14.13
C GLN A 784 -5.44 11.68 14.06
N HIS A 785 -6.19 10.72 13.49
CA HIS A 785 -7.63 10.85 13.32
C HIS A 785 -8.36 10.73 14.67
N VAL A 786 -9.17 11.73 14.99
CA VAL A 786 -10.11 11.74 16.11
C VAL A 786 -11.56 11.73 15.58
N ALA A 787 -12.52 11.16 16.29
CA ALA A 787 -13.92 11.33 15.89
C ALA A 787 -14.39 12.75 16.25
N GLY A 788 -15.14 13.45 15.38
CA GLY A 788 -15.56 14.84 15.62
C GLY A 788 -16.27 15.08 16.97
N VAL A 789 -17.07 14.11 17.44
CA VAL A 789 -17.69 14.12 18.78
C VAL A 789 -16.70 14.16 19.97
N ARG A 790 -15.42 13.89 19.71
CA ARG A 790 -14.28 14.01 20.65
C ARG A 790 -13.37 15.21 20.33
N ASN A 791 -13.70 16.02 19.32
CA ASN A 791 -12.97 17.24 18.93
C ASN A 791 -13.69 18.55 19.35
N GLN A 792 -14.76 18.45 20.15
CA GLN A 792 -15.70 19.53 20.44
C GLN A 792 -15.04 20.85 20.92
N TRP A 793 -13.95 20.77 21.68
CA TRP A 793 -13.20 21.96 22.12
C TRP A 793 -12.61 22.76 20.95
N ALA A 794 -11.98 22.09 19.98
CA ALA A 794 -11.47 22.75 18.78
C ALA A 794 -12.63 23.24 17.89
N HIS A 795 -13.72 22.46 17.82
CA HIS A 795 -14.92 22.80 17.07
C HIS A 795 -15.63 24.06 17.58
N ASN A 796 -15.64 24.27 18.89
CA ASN A 796 -16.13 25.50 19.50
C ASN A 796 -15.17 26.67 19.23
N LEU A 797 -13.86 26.45 19.40
CA LEU A 797 -12.83 27.48 19.15
C LEU A 797 -12.79 27.94 17.69
N SER A 798 -12.95 27.06 16.70
CA SER A 798 -12.94 27.43 15.28
C SER A 798 -14.10 28.38 14.92
N ARG A 799 -15.22 28.27 15.65
CA ARG A 799 -16.41 29.13 15.55
C ARG A 799 -16.40 30.34 16.49
N ASN A 800 -15.26 30.60 17.18
CA ASN A 800 -15.09 31.63 18.20
C ASN A 800 -16.11 31.54 19.37
N CYS A 801 -16.49 30.31 19.75
CA CYS A 801 -17.18 30.01 21.00
C CYS A 801 -16.13 29.76 22.10
N LEU A 802 -15.91 30.75 22.97
CA LEU A 802 -14.73 30.84 23.85
C LEU A 802 -15.00 30.46 25.32
N GLU A 803 -16.18 29.92 25.61
CA GLU A 803 -16.60 29.59 26.98
C GLU A 803 -15.70 28.53 27.62
N GLY A 804 -15.34 28.75 28.89
CA GLY A 804 -14.47 27.87 29.67
C GLY A 804 -12.95 28.07 29.44
N PHE A 805 -12.54 28.80 28.41
CA PHE A 805 -11.13 29.04 28.09
C PHE A 805 -10.56 30.29 28.77
N ASP A 806 -9.33 30.19 29.27
CA ASP A 806 -8.60 31.29 29.93
C ASP A 806 -8.09 32.32 28.90
N PRO A 807 -8.56 33.60 28.90
CA PRO A 807 -8.09 34.62 27.97
C PRO A 807 -6.58 34.88 28.03
N GLY A 808 -5.95 34.68 29.19
CA GLY A 808 -4.49 34.82 29.36
C GLY A 808 -3.67 33.73 28.65
N ARG A 809 -4.34 32.68 28.16
CA ARG A 809 -3.73 31.57 27.38
C ARG A 809 -4.08 31.60 25.90
N ARG A 810 -4.74 32.66 25.41
CA ARG A 810 -5.01 32.85 23.97
C ARG A 810 -3.72 33.25 23.26
N VAL A 811 -3.24 32.39 22.37
CA VAL A 811 -2.20 32.73 21.40
C VAL A 811 -2.87 33.32 20.16
N ARG A 812 -2.35 34.45 19.69
CA ARG A 812 -2.75 35.10 18.42
C ARG A 812 -1.78 34.68 17.32
N LEU A 813 -2.33 34.37 16.15
CA LEU A 813 -1.56 33.87 15.00
C LEU A 813 -2.02 34.59 13.73
N ASN A 814 -1.10 35.25 13.02
CA ASN A 814 -1.43 35.83 11.73
C ASN A 814 -1.45 34.76 10.64
N VAL A 815 -2.65 34.24 10.35
CA VAL A 815 -2.88 33.18 9.37
C VAL A 815 -2.40 33.56 7.96
N ARG A 816 -2.41 34.85 7.59
CA ARG A 816 -1.87 35.33 6.31
C ARG A 816 -0.36 35.20 6.28
N GLU A 817 0.35 35.74 7.27
CA GLU A 817 1.82 35.66 7.35
C GLU A 817 2.31 34.20 7.30
N LEU A 818 1.68 33.29 8.06
CA LEU A 818 2.05 31.87 8.07
C LEU A 818 1.92 31.17 6.70
N LEU A 819 1.09 31.71 5.80
CA LEU A 819 0.87 31.19 4.44
C LEU A 819 1.62 31.98 3.36
N GLU A 820 2.07 33.21 3.65
CA GLU A 820 2.92 34.04 2.78
C GLU A 820 4.42 33.74 2.98
N GLU A 821 4.85 33.46 4.22
CA GLU A 821 6.25 33.21 4.60
C GLU A 821 7.01 32.18 3.71
N PRO A 822 6.40 31.06 3.26
CA PRO A 822 7.08 30.11 2.36
C PRO A 822 7.40 30.66 0.95
N TRP A 823 6.79 31.78 0.58
CA TRP A 823 6.88 32.40 -0.76
C TRP A 823 7.61 33.74 -0.73
N CYS A 824 7.68 34.38 0.43
CA CYS A 824 8.62 35.46 0.69
C CYS A 824 10.05 34.93 0.46
N ARG A 825 10.81 35.56 -0.44
CA ARG A 825 12.24 35.26 -0.57
C ARG A 825 12.94 35.64 0.73
N PHE A 826 13.54 34.65 1.39
CA PHE A 826 14.51 34.91 2.45
C PHE A 826 15.67 35.72 1.88
N SER A 827 15.95 36.85 2.54
CA SER A 827 16.98 37.83 2.16
C SER A 827 18.35 37.43 2.70
#